data_AF-A0AA38GH54-F1
#
_entry.id   AF-A0AA38GH54-F1
#
_cell.length_a   1.000
_cell.length_b   1.000
_cell.length_c   1.000
_cell.angle_alpha   90.00
_cell.angle_beta   90.00
_cell.angle_gamma   90.00
#
_symmetry.space_group_name_H-M   'P 1'
#
loop_
_entity.id
_entity.type
_entity.pdbx_description
1 polymer ?
#
loop_
_entity_poly.entity_id
_entity_poly.type
_entity_poly.pdbx_seq_one_letter_code
_entity_poly.pdbx_strand_id
1 'polypeptide(L)'
;MTKEMNKNVMLRSIMLKYERLRNDWRNKRNDYVEVPKRMDSSYLAGLEHLERDWGACGCSGMQNGHPGMYKRSRTEFHSHYKLVFQAQAPSSDRHVALEECLAAVSCKLSQVQKTTRDRMPTFDDLHEVVMQMANDKALGCDGFPCELYKPLWDTIFPDLFQVYLAGFQNQSFGARINKGNIKFIPKPRDPKLITNWNPINLLNVSYNIIAKALVIRLRHILDSFPSPFSSIMTVLARLILALFMAFLFTGFYQVQHVASINVTYDSRAIVIDGQRRVLISGSIHYPRSTPEMWPDIIQKSKEGGLDVIETYVFWNIHEPIQNQYNFEGRFDLVKFIKTVQKAGLYAHLRIGPYACAEWNYGGFPVWLHFIPGIKFRTDNEPFKTEMERFTRKIVDMMKQEELFASQGGPIILSQIENEYGNIAGPYGEAGKRYVKWAASMAVGLDTGVPWVMCQQADAPVSVINTCNGFYCDSFTPNSPNKPKMWTENWSGWFLSFGGRVPYRPTEDLAFSVARFYQRGGTFQNYYMYHGGTNFGRTAGGPFIATSYDYDAPIDEYGILRQPKWGFLKELHKAIKLCEPALINAEPAYSKLGPAQEAHVYSAGLGTCATFLANLDTQSDATVKFNGISYHLPAWSVSILPDCKNVVLNTAQISSQTTSIQMEFANSTLAGSSSMKTAGTEILSSNWSWLQEPIGVWGSNGFSKSGLVDQINTTADSSDYLWYTTSIQVDSNEAFLKDGMQPVLHVDSLGHDLHVFINGQFAGSRAGNGSKSSITLEKPITLKSGKNDIDLLSMTVGLKNYGSFFDTWGAGITGPVKLKGFNGGDKDLSSQQWAYQIGLKGERLQFYTGENPATTPWTSGEILPKNQPMLWYKNTFDAPDGNDPIALNLSGLGKGFAWVNGQSIGRYWPTYIAPASGCTDSCDYRGAYSYGKCQTNCGQPSQELYHVPRSWVQPTGNVLVLFEEVGGDPTQISFMTRTVKTLCSHVSETHLPPVDLWHLSAKSGSEGIKPNPELRLHCPSSGQVISSIKFASFGTPTGKCGSFSHGHCKTNTAMSIVQQACIGRQSCSVEVSRDKFGDPCEQTTISLAVEASCS
;
A
#
# COMPACT_ATOMS: atom_id res chain seq x y z
N MET A 1 34.05 23.69 -39.01
CA MET A 1 34.78 22.40 -39.01
C MET A 1 36.32 22.52 -39.01
N THR A 2 36.95 23.60 -39.50
CA THR A 2 38.42 23.75 -39.50
C THR A 2 39.05 24.31 -38.20
N LYS A 3 38.26 24.84 -37.24
CA LYS A 3 38.75 25.20 -35.88
C LYS A 3 38.65 24.05 -34.86
N GLU A 4 37.79 23.05 -35.07
CA GLU A 4 37.67 21.86 -34.21
C GLU A 4 38.67 20.75 -34.57
N MET A 5 39.03 20.61 -35.86
CA MET A 5 40.09 19.66 -36.25
C MET A 5 41.47 20.04 -35.71
N ASN A 6 41.83 21.33 -35.65
CA ASN A 6 43.15 21.74 -35.15
C ASN A 6 43.32 21.59 -33.62
N LYS A 7 42.24 21.68 -32.83
CA LYS A 7 42.31 21.50 -31.36
C LYS A 7 42.46 20.02 -30.94
N ASN A 8 41.76 19.11 -31.62
CA ASN A 8 41.92 17.67 -31.37
C ASN A 8 43.31 17.16 -31.80
N VAL A 9 43.90 17.73 -32.84
CA VAL A 9 45.27 17.40 -33.27
C VAL A 9 46.31 17.85 -32.24
N MET A 10 46.13 19.02 -31.61
CA MET A 10 47.04 19.53 -30.57
C MET A 10 47.02 18.68 -29.30
N LEU A 11 45.82 18.35 -28.78
CA LEU A 11 45.66 17.44 -27.63
C LEU A 11 46.21 16.03 -27.91
N ARG A 12 46.02 15.52 -29.13
CA ARG A 12 46.55 14.20 -29.54
C ARG A 12 48.07 14.21 -29.69
N SER A 13 48.64 15.31 -30.19
CA SER A 13 50.09 15.54 -30.29
C SER A 13 50.75 15.61 -28.90
N ILE A 14 50.15 16.35 -27.97
CA ILE A 14 50.62 16.44 -26.58
C ILE A 14 50.54 15.07 -25.89
N MET A 15 49.44 14.32 -26.06
CA MET A 15 49.31 12.97 -25.51
C MET A 15 50.29 11.96 -26.13
N LEU A 16 50.60 12.07 -27.43
CA LEU A 16 51.62 11.24 -28.08
C LEU A 16 53.03 11.61 -27.61
N LYS A 17 53.30 12.88 -27.33
CA LYS A 17 54.57 13.36 -26.75
C LYS A 17 54.71 12.88 -25.30
N TYR A 18 53.62 12.87 -24.54
CA TYR A 18 53.53 12.33 -23.19
C TYR A 18 53.75 10.80 -23.16
N GLU A 19 53.14 10.05 -24.10
CA GLU A 19 53.41 8.61 -24.27
C GLU A 19 54.85 8.34 -24.73
N ARG A 20 55.43 9.23 -25.56
CA ARG A 20 56.85 9.16 -25.94
C ARG A 20 57.77 9.40 -24.75
N LEU A 21 57.51 10.41 -23.92
CA LEU A 21 58.25 10.68 -22.68
C LEU A 21 58.10 9.53 -21.67
N ARG A 22 56.91 8.93 -21.56
CA ARG A 22 56.67 7.73 -20.76
C ARG A 22 57.53 6.55 -21.21
N ASN A 23 57.58 6.32 -22.52
CA ASN A 23 58.34 5.22 -23.11
C ASN A 23 59.85 5.50 -23.09
N ASP A 24 60.28 6.75 -23.30
CA ASP A 24 61.69 7.15 -23.23
C ASP A 24 62.21 7.07 -21.78
N TRP A 25 61.40 7.47 -20.78
CA TRP A 25 61.68 7.24 -19.36
C TRP A 25 61.76 5.75 -19.03
N ARG A 26 60.81 4.93 -19.51
CA ARG A 26 60.85 3.46 -19.34
C ARG A 26 62.13 2.85 -19.91
N ASN A 27 62.59 3.33 -21.06
CA ASN A 27 63.75 2.80 -21.78
C ASN A 27 65.10 3.32 -21.24
N LYS A 28 65.15 4.56 -20.74
CA LYS A 28 66.36 5.20 -20.18
C LYS A 28 66.39 5.23 -18.65
N ARG A 29 65.54 4.43 -17.98
CA ARG A 29 65.36 4.45 -16.52
C ARG A 29 66.64 4.27 -15.69
N ASN A 30 67.67 3.63 -16.27
CA ASN A 30 68.97 3.42 -15.64
C ASN A 30 69.94 4.61 -15.81
N ASP A 31 69.65 5.53 -16.74
CA ASP A 31 70.51 6.69 -17.04
C ASP A 31 70.14 7.93 -16.22
N TYR A 32 68.98 7.92 -15.56
CA TYR A 32 68.57 8.95 -14.61
C TYR A 32 69.27 8.69 -13.27
N VAL A 33 70.50 9.19 -13.15
CA VAL A 33 71.33 9.13 -11.95
C VAL A 33 70.72 10.04 -10.87
N GLU A 34 69.78 9.46 -10.13
CA GLU A 34 69.23 9.83 -8.80
C GLU A 34 67.74 9.44 -8.72
N VAL A 35 67.44 8.16 -8.95
CA VAL A 35 66.17 7.58 -8.49
C VAL A 35 66.38 7.11 -7.03
N PRO A 36 65.54 7.52 -6.06
CA PRO A 36 65.71 7.11 -4.66
C PRO A 36 65.82 5.59 -4.52
N LYS A 37 66.72 5.11 -3.66
CA LYS A 37 67.07 3.69 -3.38
C LYS A 37 65.89 2.72 -3.09
N ARG A 38 64.64 3.19 -3.04
CA ARG A 38 63.41 2.39 -2.87
C ARG A 38 62.62 2.10 -4.16
N MET A 39 62.97 2.68 -5.30
CA MET A 39 62.43 2.29 -6.62
C MET A 39 63.42 1.42 -7.39
N ASP A 40 63.88 0.33 -6.78
CA ASP A 40 64.58 -0.73 -7.53
C ASP A 40 63.60 -1.36 -8.54
N SER A 41 64.16 -1.88 -9.64
CA SER A 41 63.51 -2.76 -10.61
C SER A 41 62.57 -3.80 -9.98
N SER A 42 62.85 -4.26 -8.76
CA SER A 42 61.99 -5.15 -7.96
C SER A 42 60.68 -4.53 -7.48
N TYR A 43 60.65 -3.24 -7.12
CA TYR A 43 59.43 -2.52 -6.72
C TYR A 43 58.52 -2.23 -7.92
N LEU A 44 59.12 -1.85 -9.07
CA LEU A 44 58.38 -1.64 -10.31
C LEU A 44 57.94 -2.96 -10.98
N ALA A 45 58.75 -4.03 -10.90
CA ALA A 45 58.32 -5.37 -11.27
C ALA A 45 57.23 -5.88 -10.33
N GLY A 46 57.27 -5.56 -9.04
CA GLY A 46 56.19 -5.82 -8.09
C GLY A 46 54.91 -5.07 -8.44
N LEU A 47 55.01 -3.84 -8.94
CA LEU A 47 53.88 -3.05 -9.44
C LEU A 47 53.34 -3.58 -10.78
N GLU A 48 54.18 -4.03 -11.70
CA GLU A 48 53.76 -4.71 -12.94
C GLU A 48 53.14 -6.08 -12.65
N HIS A 49 53.64 -6.80 -11.64
CA HIS A 49 53.06 -8.05 -11.16
C HIS A 49 51.72 -7.79 -10.46
N LEU A 50 51.57 -6.69 -9.72
CA LEU A 50 50.30 -6.23 -9.14
C LEU A 50 49.31 -5.70 -10.19
N GLU A 51 49.76 -5.08 -11.28
CA GLU A 51 48.91 -4.72 -12.43
C GLU A 51 48.47 -5.96 -13.22
N ARG A 52 49.34 -6.95 -13.41
CA ARG A 52 49.02 -8.22 -14.12
C ARG A 52 48.15 -9.17 -13.29
N ASP A 53 48.47 -9.36 -12.01
CA ASP A 53 47.77 -10.34 -11.16
C ASP A 53 46.42 -9.81 -10.64
N TRP A 54 46.24 -8.49 -10.56
CA TRP A 54 45.00 -7.89 -10.01
C TRP A 54 44.23 -7.06 -11.05
N GLY A 55 44.74 -6.87 -12.27
CA GLY A 55 44.07 -6.23 -13.40
C GLY A 55 43.06 -7.13 -14.14
N ALA A 56 43.14 -8.44 -13.94
CA ALA A 56 42.00 -9.33 -14.02
C ALA A 56 41.59 -9.65 -12.58
N CYS A 57 40.30 -9.64 -12.24
CA CYS A 57 39.80 -10.00 -10.90
C CYS A 57 40.63 -11.13 -10.29
N GLY A 58 41.50 -10.79 -9.33
CA GLY A 58 42.33 -11.70 -8.57
C GLY A 58 41.47 -12.53 -7.63
N CYS A 59 40.70 -13.45 -8.21
CA CYS A 59 40.14 -14.63 -7.55
C CYS A 59 41.23 -15.73 -7.40
N SER A 60 42.51 -15.35 -7.32
CA SER A 60 43.64 -16.27 -7.15
C SER A 60 43.75 -16.85 -5.73
N GLY A 61 42.95 -16.34 -4.77
CA GLY A 61 42.75 -16.97 -3.45
C GLY A 61 41.78 -18.16 -3.44
N MET A 62 41.18 -18.52 -4.58
CA MET A 62 40.31 -19.69 -4.75
C MET A 62 40.83 -20.59 -5.87
N GLN A 63 42.06 -21.10 -5.75
CA GLN A 63 42.67 -21.97 -6.77
C GLN A 63 42.11 -23.41 -6.81
N ASN A 64 41.10 -23.77 -6.00
CA ASN A 64 40.55 -25.14 -5.96
C ASN A 64 39.07 -25.23 -6.40
N GLY A 65 38.63 -24.51 -7.44
CA GLY A 65 37.24 -24.58 -7.93
C GLY A 65 37.05 -24.30 -9.42
N HIS A 66 36.17 -25.07 -10.05
CA HIS A 66 35.92 -25.19 -11.49
C HIS A 66 35.82 -23.86 -12.30
N PRO A 67 36.23 -23.84 -13.60
CA PRO A 67 36.27 -22.63 -14.45
C PRO A 67 34.92 -21.94 -14.71
N GLY A 68 33.77 -22.59 -14.44
CA GLY A 68 32.42 -22.04 -14.68
C GLY A 68 31.97 -20.96 -13.68
N MET A 69 32.58 -20.86 -12.50
CA MET A 69 32.21 -19.86 -11.47
C MET A 69 32.77 -18.45 -11.74
N TYR A 70 33.86 -18.32 -12.49
CA TYR A 70 34.58 -17.05 -12.65
C TYR A 70 33.84 -16.00 -13.51
N LYS A 71 32.97 -16.43 -14.43
CA LYS A 71 32.16 -15.52 -15.27
C LYS A 71 30.94 -14.95 -14.53
N ARG A 72 30.40 -15.66 -13.54
CA ARG A 72 29.25 -15.22 -12.73
C ARG A 72 29.65 -14.12 -11.74
N SER A 73 30.76 -14.28 -11.03
CA SER A 73 31.21 -13.32 -10.01
C SER A 73 31.61 -11.95 -10.58
N ARG A 74 32.30 -11.90 -11.74
CA ARG A 74 32.67 -10.62 -12.37
C ARG A 74 31.45 -9.83 -12.86
N THR A 75 30.42 -10.53 -13.33
CA THR A 75 29.16 -9.92 -13.77
C THR A 75 28.35 -9.41 -12.58
N GLU A 76 28.32 -10.14 -11.46
CA GLU A 76 27.69 -9.69 -10.21
C GLU A 76 28.41 -8.47 -9.60
N PHE A 77 29.75 -8.48 -9.53
CA PHE A 77 30.54 -7.32 -9.10
C PHE A 77 30.31 -6.11 -10.01
N HIS A 78 30.30 -6.32 -11.33
CA HIS A 78 30.02 -5.24 -12.27
C HIS A 78 28.59 -4.71 -12.11
N SER A 79 27.57 -5.56 -12.05
CA SER A 79 26.16 -5.16 -11.92
C SER A 79 25.89 -4.43 -10.60
N HIS A 80 26.40 -4.96 -9.48
CA HIS A 80 26.24 -4.35 -8.16
C HIS A 80 26.87 -2.96 -8.12
N TYR A 81 28.14 -2.81 -8.51
CA TYR A 81 28.82 -1.51 -8.44
C TYR A 81 28.50 -0.56 -9.59
N LYS A 82 27.99 -1.06 -10.73
CA LYS A 82 27.42 -0.21 -11.80
C LYS A 82 26.15 0.50 -11.33
N LEU A 83 25.36 -0.09 -10.44
CA LEU A 83 24.25 0.62 -9.77
C LEU A 83 24.76 1.68 -8.79
N VAL A 84 25.89 1.43 -8.12
CA VAL A 84 26.48 2.35 -7.14
C VAL A 84 27.19 3.55 -7.78
N PHE A 85 27.90 3.36 -8.90
CA PHE A 85 28.72 4.38 -9.56
C PHE A 85 28.11 4.93 -10.86
N GLN A 86 26.77 4.94 -10.97
CA GLN A 86 26.09 5.52 -12.12
C GLN A 86 26.35 7.03 -12.22
N ALA A 87 27.06 7.45 -13.27
CA ALA A 87 27.13 8.84 -13.69
C ALA A 87 25.86 9.20 -14.48
N GLN A 88 24.69 9.14 -13.84
CA GLN A 88 23.59 9.97 -14.30
C GLN A 88 23.89 11.39 -13.81
N ALA A 89 24.01 12.32 -14.76
CA ALA A 89 23.95 13.73 -14.41
C ALA A 89 22.68 13.92 -13.56
N PRO A 90 22.74 14.69 -12.46
CA PRO A 90 21.56 15.01 -11.67
C PRO A 90 20.44 15.45 -12.63
N SER A 91 19.23 14.95 -12.44
CA SER A 91 18.06 15.42 -13.19
C SER A 91 18.00 16.95 -13.13
N SER A 92 17.45 17.59 -14.16
CA SER A 92 17.27 19.05 -14.26
C SER A 92 16.70 19.67 -12.97
N ASP A 93 15.87 18.92 -12.23
CA ASP A 93 15.28 19.34 -10.95
C ASP A 93 16.31 19.51 -9.81
N ARG A 94 17.42 18.75 -9.79
CA ARG A 94 18.47 18.94 -8.78
C ARG A 94 19.36 20.14 -9.09
N HIS A 95 19.48 20.54 -10.35
CA HIS A 95 20.13 21.80 -10.72
C HIS A 95 19.30 23.00 -10.25
N VAL A 96 17.97 22.92 -10.37
CA VAL A 96 17.05 23.94 -9.84
C VAL A 96 17.12 24.01 -8.31
N ALA A 97 17.11 22.87 -7.60
CA ALA A 97 17.21 22.86 -6.14
C ALA A 97 18.56 23.40 -5.61
N LEU A 98 19.65 23.19 -6.35
CA LEU A 98 20.96 23.76 -6.00
C LEU A 98 21.03 25.25 -6.32
N GLU A 99 20.47 25.71 -7.44
CA GLU A 99 20.39 27.15 -7.75
C GLU A 99 19.46 27.90 -6.79
N GLU A 100 18.35 27.31 -6.34
CA GLU A 100 17.47 27.87 -5.32
C GLU A 100 18.15 27.93 -3.94
N CYS A 101 18.90 26.89 -3.57
CA CYS A 101 19.73 26.91 -2.35
C CYS A 101 20.85 27.96 -2.44
N LEU A 102 21.48 28.13 -3.60
CA LEU A 102 22.53 29.14 -3.82
C LEU A 102 21.95 30.56 -3.90
N ALA A 103 20.72 30.73 -4.38
CA ALA A 103 19.99 32.01 -4.39
C ALA A 103 19.58 32.47 -2.99
N ALA A 104 19.36 31.53 -2.05
CA ALA A 104 19.07 31.82 -0.65
C ALA A 104 20.31 32.23 0.19
N VAL A 105 21.53 31.99 -0.32
CA VAL A 105 22.77 32.39 0.35
C VAL A 105 23.21 33.78 -0.10
N SER A 106 22.88 34.82 0.68
CA SER A 106 23.28 36.20 0.38
C SER A 106 24.75 36.46 0.73
N CYS A 107 25.69 35.90 -0.05
CA CYS A 107 27.08 36.33 0.02
C CYS A 107 27.53 36.85 -1.34
N LYS A 108 27.40 38.15 -1.55
CA LYS A 108 27.87 38.81 -2.78
C LYS A 108 29.38 39.00 -2.66
N LEU A 109 30.14 38.17 -3.37
CA LEU A 109 31.59 38.39 -3.58
C LEU A 109 31.82 39.83 -4.07
N SER A 110 32.81 40.51 -3.50
CA SER A 110 33.26 41.83 -3.94
C SER A 110 33.78 41.73 -5.39
N GLN A 111 33.83 42.87 -6.09
CA GLN A 111 34.31 42.88 -7.47
C GLN A 111 35.75 42.34 -7.57
N VAL A 112 36.60 42.61 -6.58
CA VAL A 112 37.97 42.09 -6.49
C VAL A 112 37.99 40.57 -6.32
N GLN A 113 37.09 40.02 -5.50
CA GLN A 113 36.98 38.57 -5.29
C GLN A 113 36.44 37.86 -6.54
N LYS A 114 35.49 38.47 -7.27
CA LYS A 114 35.00 37.96 -8.56
C LYS A 114 36.12 37.96 -9.60
N THR A 115 36.87 39.06 -9.72
CA THR A 115 38.04 39.13 -10.62
C THR A 115 39.12 38.12 -10.23
N THR A 116 39.33 37.85 -8.93
CA THR A 116 40.28 36.85 -8.44
C THR A 116 39.82 35.42 -8.71
N ARG A 117 38.51 35.13 -8.59
CA ARG A 117 37.91 33.85 -8.95
C ARG A 117 38.09 33.56 -10.43
N ASP A 118 37.78 34.56 -11.26
CA ASP A 118 37.67 34.43 -12.72
C ASP A 118 39.00 34.67 -13.45
N ARG A 119 40.10 35.01 -12.74
CA ARG A 119 41.41 35.22 -13.35
C ARG A 119 41.90 33.97 -14.09
N MET A 120 42.62 34.13 -15.18
CA MET A 120 43.23 32.96 -15.83
C MET A 120 44.20 32.25 -14.87
N PRO A 121 44.22 30.90 -14.86
CA PRO A 121 45.25 30.15 -14.15
C PRO A 121 46.67 30.56 -14.51
N THR A 122 47.54 30.59 -13.50
CA THR A 122 48.96 30.96 -13.63
C THR A 122 49.86 29.77 -13.36
N PHE A 123 51.15 29.91 -13.71
CA PHE A 123 52.19 28.92 -13.43
C PHE A 123 52.22 28.51 -11.95
N ASP A 124 52.22 29.52 -11.08
CA ASP A 124 52.34 29.33 -9.64
C ASP A 124 51.20 28.48 -9.06
N ASP A 125 49.98 28.58 -9.62
CA ASP A 125 48.80 27.84 -9.17
C ASP A 125 49.01 26.31 -9.26
N LEU A 126 49.75 25.83 -10.26
CA LEU A 126 50.03 24.39 -10.44
C LEU A 126 51.37 23.99 -9.80
N HIS A 127 52.37 24.86 -9.86
CA HIS A 127 53.71 24.58 -9.32
C HIS A 127 53.66 24.36 -7.81
N GLU A 128 52.93 25.22 -7.08
CA GLU A 128 52.74 25.09 -5.64
C GLU A 128 52.10 23.73 -5.28
N VAL A 129 51.08 23.31 -6.04
CA VAL A 129 50.39 22.05 -5.81
C VAL A 129 51.34 20.87 -5.94
N VAL A 130 52.09 20.80 -7.04
CA VAL A 130 52.97 19.66 -7.32
C VAL A 130 54.09 19.54 -6.30
N MET A 131 54.67 20.66 -5.86
CA MET A 131 55.70 20.64 -4.84
C MET A 131 55.15 20.20 -3.47
N GLN A 132 53.88 20.47 -3.17
CA GLN A 132 53.20 20.05 -1.93
C GLN A 132 52.61 18.62 -1.97
N MET A 133 52.65 17.91 -3.12
CA MET A 133 52.11 16.55 -3.20
C MET A 133 52.93 15.58 -2.35
N ALA A 134 52.25 14.75 -1.54
CA ALA A 134 52.90 13.68 -0.81
C ALA A 134 53.39 12.58 -1.77
N ASN A 135 54.56 12.02 -1.46
CA ASN A 135 55.08 10.82 -2.13
C ASN A 135 54.27 9.58 -1.69
N ASP A 136 54.46 8.45 -2.39
CA ASP A 136 53.87 7.12 -2.15
C ASP A 136 52.33 7.06 -2.29
N LYS A 137 51.76 7.93 -3.13
CA LYS A 137 50.33 7.90 -3.48
C LYS A 137 50.04 6.80 -4.50
N ALA A 138 48.91 6.10 -4.33
CA ALA A 138 48.45 5.08 -5.27
C ALA A 138 48.30 5.64 -6.69
N LEU A 139 48.82 4.92 -7.68
CA LEU A 139 48.83 5.35 -9.08
C LEU A 139 47.41 5.43 -9.65
N GLY A 140 47.13 6.52 -10.35
CA GLY A 140 45.93 6.71 -11.15
C GLY A 140 45.98 5.94 -12.48
N CYS A 141 44.93 6.10 -13.29
CA CYS A 141 44.81 5.47 -14.61
C CYS A 141 45.84 5.94 -15.66
N ASP A 142 46.60 6.99 -15.35
CA ASP A 142 47.73 7.50 -16.13
C ASP A 142 49.04 6.77 -15.85
N GLY A 143 49.17 6.14 -14.68
CA GLY A 143 50.32 5.30 -14.31
C GLY A 143 51.58 6.09 -13.95
N PHE A 144 51.47 7.39 -13.62
CA PHE A 144 52.61 8.21 -13.21
C PHE A 144 52.60 8.49 -11.71
N PRO A 145 53.69 8.20 -10.98
CA PRO A 145 53.81 8.55 -9.58
C PRO A 145 53.99 10.06 -9.41
N CYS A 146 53.58 10.62 -8.27
CA CYS A 146 53.75 12.05 -7.97
C CYS A 146 55.23 12.46 -7.99
N GLU A 147 56.11 11.50 -7.70
CA GLU A 147 57.57 11.55 -7.70
C GLU A 147 58.16 11.78 -9.09
N LEU A 148 57.40 11.53 -10.14
CA LEU A 148 57.81 11.82 -11.52
C LEU A 148 57.47 13.26 -11.91
N TYR A 149 56.41 13.84 -11.33
CA TYR A 149 56.01 15.21 -11.63
C TYR A 149 56.95 16.26 -11.04
N LYS A 150 57.57 16.02 -9.87
CA LYS A 150 58.46 16.99 -9.23
C LYS A 150 59.78 17.22 -10.00
N PRO A 151 60.53 16.19 -10.42
CA PRO A 151 61.81 16.37 -11.11
C PRO A 151 61.66 16.73 -12.59
N LEU A 152 60.57 16.30 -13.23
CA LEU A 152 60.27 16.59 -14.64
C LEU A 152 59.27 17.74 -14.79
N TRP A 153 59.01 18.51 -13.73
CA TRP A 153 57.98 19.53 -13.71
C TRP A 153 58.14 20.49 -14.87
N ASP A 154 59.33 21.04 -15.07
CA ASP A 154 59.59 22.02 -16.13
C ASP A 154 59.41 21.45 -17.55
N THR A 155 59.49 20.12 -17.70
CA THR A 155 59.28 19.44 -18.99
C THR A 155 57.80 19.11 -19.23
N ILE A 156 57.07 18.67 -18.20
CA ILE A 156 55.67 18.23 -18.29
C ILE A 156 54.69 19.41 -18.14
N PHE A 157 55.10 20.43 -17.39
CA PHE A 157 54.29 21.58 -17.02
C PHE A 157 53.69 22.31 -18.22
N PRO A 158 54.44 22.68 -19.29
CA PRO A 158 53.87 23.47 -20.38
C PRO A 158 52.67 22.78 -21.02
N ASP A 159 52.75 21.46 -21.17
CA ASP A 159 51.70 20.64 -21.76
C ASP A 159 50.51 20.45 -20.80
N LEU A 160 50.76 20.18 -19.51
CA LEU A 160 49.72 20.05 -18.49
C LEU A 160 48.99 21.38 -18.23
N PHE A 161 49.71 22.50 -18.26
CA PHE A 161 49.16 23.84 -18.09
C PHE A 161 48.27 24.23 -19.27
N GLN A 162 48.63 23.85 -20.52
CA GLN A 162 47.74 24.05 -21.67
C GLN A 162 46.45 23.24 -21.55
N VAL A 163 46.52 22.02 -21.02
CA VAL A 163 45.35 21.20 -20.71
C VAL A 163 44.48 21.86 -19.63
N TYR A 164 45.10 22.41 -18.59
CA TYR A 164 44.41 23.12 -17.51
C TYR A 164 43.71 24.39 -18.02
N LEU A 165 44.41 25.22 -18.80
CA LEU A 165 43.86 26.42 -19.45
C LEU A 165 42.71 26.08 -20.41
N ALA A 166 42.89 25.06 -21.25
CA ALA A 166 41.86 24.64 -22.19
C ALA A 166 40.61 24.13 -21.47
N GLY A 167 40.75 23.37 -20.39
CA GLY A 167 39.60 22.89 -19.62
C GLY A 167 38.91 24.00 -18.83
N PHE A 168 39.68 24.95 -18.28
CA PHE A 168 39.13 26.13 -17.61
C PHE A 168 38.34 27.02 -18.58
N GLN A 169 38.84 27.22 -19.80
CA GLN A 169 38.15 27.99 -20.86
C GLN A 169 36.90 27.27 -21.40
N ASN A 170 36.97 25.96 -21.61
CA ASN A 170 35.88 25.19 -22.22
C ASN A 170 34.90 24.63 -21.17
N GLN A 171 35.07 24.97 -19.89
CA GLN A 171 34.30 24.47 -18.75
C GLN A 171 34.22 22.93 -18.66
N SER A 172 35.14 22.21 -19.31
CA SER A 172 35.19 20.75 -19.32
C SER A 172 36.59 20.24 -19.66
N PHE A 173 37.01 19.17 -18.99
CA PHE A 173 38.24 18.45 -19.30
C PHE A 173 37.96 17.25 -20.22
N GLY A 174 38.94 16.86 -21.04
CA GLY A 174 38.79 15.74 -21.97
C GLY A 174 38.51 14.41 -21.25
N ALA A 175 37.79 13.50 -21.93
CA ALA A 175 37.32 12.23 -21.36
C ALA A 175 38.41 11.33 -20.74
N ARG A 176 39.68 11.49 -21.12
CA ARG A 176 40.81 10.76 -20.53
C ARG A 176 41.21 11.28 -19.14
N ILE A 177 41.07 12.58 -18.87
CA ILE A 177 41.40 13.20 -17.58
C ILE A 177 40.28 12.93 -16.57
N ASN A 178 39.03 12.94 -17.05
CA ASN A 178 37.85 12.61 -16.25
C ASN A 178 37.64 11.10 -16.05
N LYS A 179 38.63 10.26 -16.40
CA LYS A 179 38.56 8.81 -16.22
C LYS A 179 39.19 8.42 -14.89
N GLY A 180 38.46 7.66 -14.07
CA GLY A 180 38.98 6.99 -12.88
C GLY A 180 38.88 5.47 -13.00
N ASN A 181 39.74 4.75 -12.32
CA ASN A 181 39.63 3.30 -12.16
C ASN A 181 39.13 2.98 -10.75
N ILE A 182 38.16 2.09 -10.61
CA ILE A 182 37.70 1.64 -9.29
C ILE A 182 38.39 0.31 -8.97
N LYS A 183 39.11 0.27 -7.84
CA LYS A 183 39.76 -0.94 -7.33
C LYS A 183 39.07 -1.38 -6.05
N PHE A 184 38.81 -2.67 -5.90
CA PHE A 184 38.17 -3.22 -4.72
C PHE A 184 39.21 -3.78 -3.75
N ILE A 185 39.14 -3.40 -2.47
CA ILE A 185 40.00 -3.92 -1.41
C ILE A 185 39.12 -4.63 -0.37
N PRO A 186 39.44 -5.86 0.05
CA PRO A 186 38.63 -6.58 1.03
C PRO A 186 38.65 -5.86 2.39
N LYS A 187 37.49 -5.79 3.04
CA LYS A 187 37.37 -5.37 4.44
C LYS A 187 37.97 -6.47 5.35
N PRO A 188 38.33 -6.19 6.62
CA PRO A 188 38.89 -7.18 7.55
C PRO A 188 37.99 -8.37 7.93
N ARG A 189 36.85 -8.61 7.26
CA ARG A 189 35.89 -9.71 7.50
C ARG A 189 35.72 -10.58 6.23
N ASP A 190 35.15 -11.78 6.38
CA ASP A 190 35.05 -12.85 5.36
C ASP A 190 34.82 -12.32 3.91
N PRO A 191 35.76 -12.54 2.97
CA PRO A 191 35.72 -11.97 1.61
C PRO A 191 34.70 -12.64 0.67
N LYS A 192 33.89 -13.60 1.15
CA LYS A 192 32.87 -14.31 0.37
C LYS A 192 31.65 -13.48 -0.04
N LEU A 193 31.38 -12.36 0.64
CA LEU A 193 30.26 -11.47 0.34
C LEU A 193 30.71 -10.23 -0.44
N ILE A 194 30.00 -9.89 -1.51
CA ILE A 194 30.30 -8.74 -2.39
C ILE A 194 30.31 -7.39 -1.64
N THR A 195 29.48 -7.25 -0.60
CA THR A 195 29.37 -6.07 0.26
C THR A 195 30.56 -5.86 1.21
N ASN A 196 31.40 -6.89 1.36
CA ASN A 196 32.61 -6.85 2.19
C ASN A 196 33.84 -6.31 1.43
N TRP A 197 33.66 -5.72 0.26
CA TRP A 197 34.73 -5.10 -0.52
C TRP A 197 34.57 -3.56 -0.54
N ASN A 198 35.64 -2.83 -0.23
CA ASN A 198 35.70 -1.37 -0.31
C ASN A 198 36.09 -0.94 -1.72
N PRO A 199 35.27 -0.17 -2.45
CA PRO A 199 35.69 0.47 -3.69
C PRO A 199 36.61 1.66 -3.39
N ILE A 200 37.77 1.70 -4.05
CA ILE A 200 38.72 2.82 -3.99
C ILE A 200 38.85 3.39 -5.40
N ASN A 201 38.61 4.69 -5.55
CA ASN A 201 38.73 5.37 -6.82
C ASN A 201 40.16 5.87 -7.04
N LEU A 202 40.78 5.42 -8.13
CA LEU A 202 42.12 5.79 -8.59
C LEU A 202 41.97 6.76 -9.75
N LEU A 203 41.84 8.05 -9.42
CA LEU A 203 41.77 9.15 -10.37
C LEU A 203 43.15 9.47 -10.95
N ASN A 204 43.15 10.03 -12.16
CA ASN A 204 44.35 10.53 -12.83
C ASN A 204 45.11 11.53 -11.94
N VAL A 205 46.43 11.43 -11.85
CA VAL A 205 47.25 12.32 -11.00
C VAL A 205 47.16 13.76 -11.49
N SER A 206 47.08 13.95 -12.82
CA SER A 206 46.84 15.26 -13.45
C SER A 206 45.48 15.86 -13.04
N TYR A 207 44.44 15.04 -12.87
CA TYR A 207 43.14 15.49 -12.36
C TYR A 207 43.26 15.97 -10.92
N ASN A 208 43.99 15.24 -10.07
CA ASN A 208 44.21 15.62 -8.67
C ASN A 208 45.00 16.93 -8.54
N ILE A 209 46.00 17.15 -9.41
CA ILE A 209 46.76 18.40 -9.47
C ILE A 209 45.83 19.56 -9.81
N ILE A 210 45.03 19.43 -10.87
CA ILE A 210 44.06 20.43 -11.34
C ILE A 210 43.01 20.75 -10.26
N ALA A 211 42.42 19.73 -9.65
CA ALA A 211 41.42 19.89 -8.61
C ALA A 211 41.98 20.61 -7.37
N LYS A 212 43.22 20.26 -6.96
CA LYS A 212 43.88 20.90 -5.83
C LYS A 212 44.23 22.37 -6.13
N ALA A 213 44.65 22.69 -7.35
CA ALA A 213 44.92 24.07 -7.78
C ALA A 213 43.66 24.95 -7.72
N LEU A 214 42.51 24.42 -8.16
CA LEU A 214 41.21 25.10 -8.04
C LEU A 214 40.83 25.35 -6.57
N VAL A 215 41.07 24.37 -5.69
CA VAL A 215 40.80 24.51 -4.24
C VAL A 215 41.69 25.58 -3.61
N ILE A 216 42.99 25.64 -3.94
CA ILE A 216 43.91 26.68 -3.42
C ILE A 216 43.42 28.07 -3.85
N ARG A 217 42.97 28.23 -5.10
CA ARG A 217 42.44 29.52 -5.59
C ARG A 217 41.18 29.96 -4.86
N LEU A 218 40.28 29.03 -4.57
CA LEU A 218 39.07 29.33 -3.80
C LEU A 218 39.37 29.67 -2.34
N ARG A 219 40.44 29.09 -1.76
CA ARG A 219 40.87 29.37 -0.38
C ARG A 219 41.13 30.85 -0.12
N HIS A 220 41.84 31.55 -1.01
CA HIS A 220 42.11 32.98 -0.87
C HIS A 220 40.84 33.85 -0.84
N ILE A 221 39.76 33.39 -1.48
CA ILE A 221 38.46 34.07 -1.44
C ILE A 221 37.76 33.75 -0.12
N LEU A 222 37.82 32.50 0.33
CA LEU A 222 37.24 32.05 1.61
C LEU A 222 37.90 32.72 2.83
N ASP A 223 39.19 33.00 2.76
CA ASP A 223 39.95 33.65 3.85
C ASP A 223 39.64 35.17 3.99
N SER A 224 38.93 35.77 3.03
CA SER A 224 38.69 37.22 2.95
C SER A 224 37.33 37.69 3.49
N PHE A 225 36.55 36.81 4.12
CA PHE A 225 35.29 37.16 4.81
C PHE A 225 35.56 37.68 6.24
N PRO A 226 35.15 38.91 6.61
CA PRO A 226 35.45 39.46 7.93
C PRO A 226 34.38 39.17 9.00
N SER A 227 34.87 38.97 10.23
CA SER A 227 34.28 39.24 11.56
C SER A 227 33.98 38.00 12.43
N PRO A 228 33.82 38.15 13.76
CA PRO A 228 34.85 38.59 14.71
C PRO A 228 34.93 37.60 15.89
N PHE A 229 35.39 36.36 15.70
CA PHE A 229 35.71 35.44 16.83
C PHE A 229 36.77 34.41 16.37
N SER A 230 38.03 34.84 16.30
CA SER A 230 39.13 34.10 15.65
C SER A 230 39.69 32.89 16.42
N SER A 231 38.98 32.37 17.42
CA SER A 231 39.42 31.14 18.13
C SER A 231 38.34 30.08 18.22
N ILE A 232 37.07 30.47 18.20
CA ILE A 232 35.93 29.54 18.19
C ILE A 232 35.59 29.13 16.75
N MET A 233 35.81 29.99 15.74
CA MET A 233 35.58 29.65 14.34
C MET A 233 36.69 28.83 13.68
N THR A 234 37.91 28.80 14.20
CA THR A 234 38.93 27.85 13.69
C THR A 234 38.69 26.45 14.28
N VAL A 235 38.17 26.38 15.50
CA VAL A 235 37.68 25.15 16.12
C VAL A 235 36.37 24.71 15.46
N LEU A 236 35.43 25.61 15.15
CA LEU A 236 34.20 25.32 14.41
C LEU A 236 34.44 25.09 12.92
N ALA A 237 35.42 25.69 12.26
CA ALA A 237 35.76 25.39 10.86
C ALA A 237 36.57 24.10 10.76
N ARG A 238 37.40 23.77 11.76
CA ARG A 238 38.01 22.43 11.86
C ARG A 238 36.98 21.39 12.34
N LEU A 239 36.00 21.74 13.16
CA LEU A 239 34.87 20.88 13.51
C LEU A 239 33.89 20.77 12.38
N ILE A 240 33.65 21.79 11.56
CA ILE A 240 32.78 21.73 10.38
C ILE A 240 33.52 21.01 9.27
N LEU A 241 34.82 21.23 9.07
CA LEU A 241 35.61 20.46 8.10
C LEU A 241 35.88 19.04 8.59
N ALA A 242 35.98 18.78 9.91
CA ALA A 242 36.02 17.44 10.47
C ALA A 242 34.63 16.82 10.60
N LEU A 243 33.54 17.60 10.69
CA LEU A 243 32.14 17.15 10.65
C LEU A 243 31.68 16.99 9.21
N PHE A 244 32.32 17.63 8.23
CA PHE A 244 32.10 17.53 6.78
C PHE A 244 33.02 16.48 6.18
N MET A 245 34.25 16.32 6.68
CA MET A 245 35.09 15.15 6.41
C MET A 245 34.57 13.93 7.17
N ALA A 246 34.03 14.08 8.39
CA ALA A 246 33.19 13.06 9.00
C ALA A 246 31.92 12.92 8.15
N PHE A 247 31.19 13.94 7.73
CA PHE A 247 30.03 13.78 6.81
C PHE A 247 30.41 13.19 5.45
N LEU A 248 31.67 13.18 5.04
CA LEU A 248 32.14 12.52 3.82
C LEU A 248 32.66 11.10 4.11
N PHE A 249 33.15 10.82 5.32
CA PHE A 249 33.52 9.48 5.81
C PHE A 249 32.38 8.74 6.54
N THR A 250 31.33 9.44 6.96
CA THR A 250 30.12 9.03 7.72
C THR A 250 28.86 9.39 6.94
N GLY A 251 28.87 10.29 5.96
CA GLY A 251 27.75 10.44 5.01
C GLY A 251 27.78 9.47 3.85
N PHE A 252 28.80 8.61 3.77
CA PHE A 252 28.73 7.32 3.08
C PHE A 252 28.74 6.12 4.04
N TYR A 253 28.73 6.37 5.35
CA TYR A 253 28.56 5.38 6.40
C TYR A 253 27.65 5.94 7.50
N GLN A 254 26.41 6.31 7.15
CA GLN A 254 25.30 5.97 8.03
C GLN A 254 24.98 4.51 7.71
N VAL A 255 25.85 3.62 8.18
CA VAL A 255 25.30 2.41 8.76
C VAL A 255 24.54 2.96 9.95
N GLN A 256 23.21 3.06 9.82
CA GLN A 256 22.39 3.03 11.01
C GLN A 256 22.87 1.77 11.74
N HIS A 257 23.66 1.93 12.80
CA HIS A 257 23.54 1.01 13.89
C HIS A 257 22.09 1.20 14.33
N VAL A 258 21.21 0.34 13.81
CA VAL A 258 19.82 0.30 14.23
C VAL A 258 19.91 -0.17 15.66
N ALA A 259 19.87 0.77 16.60
CA ALA A 259 19.77 0.43 18.00
C ALA A 259 18.47 -0.35 18.15
N SER A 260 18.54 -1.50 18.82
CA SER A 260 17.35 -2.24 19.25
C SER A 260 16.36 -1.27 19.92
N ILE A 261 15.14 -1.19 19.41
CA ILE A 261 14.07 -0.37 19.97
C ILE A 261 13.41 -1.17 21.09
N ASN A 262 13.41 -0.63 22.31
CA ASN A 262 12.76 -1.29 23.44
C ASN A 262 11.26 -0.95 23.45
N VAL A 263 10.40 -1.97 23.33
CA VAL A 263 8.94 -1.79 23.37
C VAL A 263 8.36 -2.48 24.59
N THR A 264 7.75 -1.67 25.47
CA THR A 264 7.06 -2.12 26.68
C THR A 264 5.70 -1.42 26.80
N TYR A 265 5.03 -1.53 27.94
CA TYR A 265 3.79 -0.82 28.22
C TYR A 265 3.62 -0.60 29.71
N ASP A 266 2.75 0.34 30.06
CA ASP A 266 2.27 0.55 31.42
C ASP A 266 0.75 0.81 31.45
N SER A 267 0.23 1.28 32.58
CA SER A 267 -1.19 1.61 32.76
C SER A 267 -1.74 2.62 31.75
N ARG A 268 -0.86 3.46 31.16
CA ARG A 268 -1.24 4.59 30.32
C ARG A 268 -1.12 4.26 28.84
N ALA A 269 0.05 3.77 28.41
CA ALA A 269 0.38 3.65 26.99
C ALA A 269 1.38 2.54 26.67
N ILE A 270 1.53 2.27 25.37
CA ILE A 270 2.74 1.61 24.85
C ILE A 270 3.93 2.57 25.04
N VAL A 271 5.06 2.02 25.47
CA VAL A 271 6.31 2.74 25.74
C VAL A 271 7.35 2.28 24.74
N ILE A 272 7.80 3.19 23.88
CA ILE A 272 8.81 2.94 22.85
C ILE A 272 10.06 3.74 23.21
N ASP A 273 11.19 3.07 23.43
CA ASP A 273 12.46 3.67 23.89
C ASP A 273 12.29 4.55 25.15
N GLY A 274 11.52 4.04 26.11
CA GLY A 274 11.25 4.73 27.38
C GLY A 274 10.26 5.89 27.28
N GLN A 275 9.71 6.17 26.09
CA GLN A 275 8.72 7.22 25.86
C GLN A 275 7.34 6.61 25.65
N ARG A 276 6.36 7.01 26.48
CA ARG A 276 4.95 6.72 26.23
C ARG A 276 4.50 7.39 24.93
N ARG A 277 3.69 6.69 24.13
CA ARG A 277 3.21 7.20 22.84
C ARG A 277 1.70 7.12 22.73
N VAL A 278 1.11 8.13 22.09
CA VAL A 278 -0.27 8.07 21.58
C VAL A 278 -0.17 7.59 20.13
N LEU A 279 -0.61 6.37 19.85
CA LEU A 279 -0.41 5.69 18.57
C LEU A 279 -1.69 5.65 17.75
N ILE A 280 -1.62 6.18 16.53
CA ILE A 280 -2.70 6.12 15.54
C ILE A 280 -2.32 5.10 14.48
N SER A 281 -3.19 4.13 14.23
CA SER A 281 -2.92 2.98 13.37
C SER A 281 -3.99 2.79 12.30
N GLY A 282 -3.66 2.10 11.22
CA GLY A 282 -4.61 1.72 10.18
C GLY A 282 -4.29 0.36 9.58
N SER A 283 -5.33 -0.44 9.35
CA SER A 283 -5.20 -1.76 8.73
C SER A 283 -5.02 -1.66 7.22
N ILE A 284 -4.01 -2.37 6.71
CA ILE A 284 -3.76 -2.61 5.28
C ILE A 284 -3.41 -4.10 5.13
N HIS A 285 -4.25 -4.88 4.46
CA HIS A 285 -3.99 -6.29 4.23
C HIS A 285 -3.17 -6.49 2.95
N TYR A 286 -1.92 -6.92 3.10
CA TYR A 286 -0.98 -7.06 1.98
C TYR A 286 -1.52 -7.91 0.81
N PRO A 287 -2.32 -9.00 1.00
CA PRO A 287 -2.83 -9.78 -0.14
C PRO A 287 -4.01 -9.13 -0.87
N ARG A 288 -4.62 -8.07 -0.30
CA ARG A 288 -5.77 -7.34 -0.89
C ARG A 288 -5.36 -6.18 -1.79
N SER A 289 -4.05 -5.99 -1.98
CA SER A 289 -3.44 -5.04 -2.91
C SER A 289 -2.19 -5.66 -3.51
N THR A 290 -1.60 -5.06 -4.55
CA THR A 290 -0.38 -5.61 -5.18
C THR A 290 0.89 -5.00 -4.59
N PRO A 291 2.05 -5.67 -4.72
CA PRO A 291 3.34 -5.13 -4.28
C PRO A 291 3.69 -3.75 -4.85
N GLU A 292 3.17 -3.42 -6.03
CA GLU A 292 3.36 -2.12 -6.68
C GLU A 292 2.50 -1.02 -6.05
N MET A 293 1.35 -1.39 -5.46
CA MET A 293 0.46 -0.45 -4.76
C MET A 293 0.93 -0.16 -3.33
N TRP A 294 1.58 -1.11 -2.65
CA TRP A 294 1.93 -0.97 -1.24
C TRP A 294 2.69 0.31 -0.90
N PRO A 295 3.76 0.72 -1.63
CA PRO A 295 4.49 1.94 -1.28
C PRO A 295 3.61 3.18 -1.29
N ASP A 296 2.71 3.32 -2.27
CA ASP A 296 1.82 4.46 -2.42
C ASP A 296 0.75 4.49 -1.32
N ILE A 297 0.08 3.36 -1.04
CA ILE A 297 -0.94 3.28 0.00
C ILE A 297 -0.33 3.52 1.39
N ILE A 298 0.85 2.97 1.67
CA ILE A 298 1.58 3.18 2.93
C ILE A 298 2.03 4.64 3.05
N GLN A 299 2.48 5.26 1.97
CA GLN A 299 2.88 6.67 1.97
C GLN A 299 1.67 7.59 2.23
N LYS A 300 0.54 7.36 1.56
CA LYS A 300 -0.75 8.04 1.82
C LYS A 300 -1.22 7.85 3.27
N SER A 301 -0.95 6.69 3.85
CA SER A 301 -1.25 6.39 5.26
C SER A 301 -0.40 7.22 6.22
N LYS A 302 0.91 7.31 5.96
CA LYS A 302 1.81 8.21 6.71
C LYS A 302 1.39 9.67 6.59
N GLU A 303 1.09 10.13 5.38
CA GLU A 303 0.63 11.50 5.12
C GLU A 303 -0.72 11.81 5.74
N GLY A 304 -1.55 10.78 5.95
CA GLY A 304 -2.78 10.82 6.70
C GLY A 304 -2.57 10.90 8.21
N GLY A 305 -1.35 10.80 8.71
CA GLY A 305 -1.01 10.95 10.13
C GLY A 305 -0.98 9.63 10.93
N LEU A 306 -0.93 8.47 10.27
CA LEU A 306 -0.73 7.20 10.95
C LEU A 306 0.71 7.04 11.45
N ASP A 307 0.86 6.42 12.62
CA ASP A 307 2.15 5.98 13.19
C ASP A 307 2.42 4.49 12.91
N VAL A 308 1.37 3.68 12.79
CA VAL A 308 1.45 2.21 12.76
C VAL A 308 0.58 1.63 11.64
N ILE A 309 1.12 0.72 10.82
CA ILE A 309 0.32 -0.11 9.91
C ILE A 309 0.00 -1.44 10.59
N GLU A 310 -1.28 -1.79 10.62
CA GLU A 310 -1.75 -3.08 11.13
C GLU A 310 -2.03 -4.04 9.97
N THR A 311 -1.69 -5.32 10.13
CA THR A 311 -2.05 -6.33 9.13
C THR A 311 -2.22 -7.71 9.76
N TYR A 312 -3.24 -8.47 9.32
CA TYR A 312 -3.33 -9.89 9.62
C TYR A 312 -2.32 -10.71 8.82
N VAL A 313 -1.96 -11.90 9.31
CA VAL A 313 -1.30 -12.94 8.52
C VAL A 313 -2.31 -14.00 8.10
N PHE A 314 -2.34 -14.34 6.82
CA PHE A 314 -3.36 -15.24 6.26
C PHE A 314 -2.76 -16.64 6.00
N TRP A 315 -2.98 -17.57 6.93
CA TRP A 315 -2.35 -18.90 6.88
C TRP A 315 -2.70 -19.69 5.61
N ASN A 316 -3.96 -19.67 5.18
CA ASN A 316 -4.44 -20.45 4.04
C ASN A 316 -3.70 -20.17 2.72
N ILE A 317 -3.28 -18.92 2.47
CA ILE A 317 -2.51 -18.56 1.28
C ILE A 317 -1.01 -18.79 1.46
N HIS A 318 -0.53 -18.75 2.71
CA HIS A 318 0.87 -18.99 3.01
C HIS A 318 1.21 -20.46 3.07
N GLU A 319 0.24 -21.34 3.32
CA GLU A 319 0.42 -22.78 3.34
C GLU A 319 -0.77 -23.47 2.64
N PRO A 320 -0.93 -23.28 1.31
CA PRO A 320 -2.04 -23.87 0.56
C PRO A 320 -2.01 -25.40 0.57
N ILE A 321 -0.81 -25.98 0.68
CA ILE A 321 -0.58 -27.42 0.87
C ILE A 321 0.24 -27.57 2.14
N GLN A 322 -0.10 -28.54 3.00
CA GLN A 322 0.59 -28.77 4.26
C GLN A 322 2.11 -28.90 4.03
N ASN A 323 2.89 -28.13 4.79
CA ASN A 323 4.34 -27.97 4.75
C ASN A 323 4.92 -27.32 3.47
N GLN A 324 4.09 -26.79 2.56
CA GLN A 324 4.55 -26.05 1.39
C GLN A 324 4.11 -24.59 1.48
N TYR A 325 5.10 -23.71 1.57
CA TYR A 325 4.85 -22.31 1.87
C TYR A 325 4.95 -21.39 0.66
N ASN A 326 4.09 -20.37 0.62
CA ASN A 326 4.11 -19.32 -0.40
C ASN A 326 4.20 -17.93 0.24
N PHE A 327 5.31 -17.24 -0.02
CA PHE A 327 5.56 -15.84 0.36
C PHE A 327 5.99 -15.01 -0.86
N GLU A 328 5.50 -15.35 -2.05
CA GLU A 328 5.84 -14.65 -3.30
C GLU A 328 4.77 -13.62 -3.70
N GLY A 329 5.15 -12.67 -4.55
CA GLY A 329 4.23 -11.70 -5.13
C GLY A 329 3.47 -10.90 -4.06
N ARG A 330 2.13 -10.86 -4.16
CA ARG A 330 1.28 -10.17 -3.17
C ARG A 330 1.19 -10.88 -1.81
N PHE A 331 1.81 -12.06 -1.67
CA PHE A 331 1.90 -12.79 -0.41
C PHE A 331 3.28 -12.62 0.25
N ASP A 332 4.14 -11.76 -0.29
CA ASP A 332 5.44 -11.45 0.33
C ASP A 332 5.26 -10.53 1.56
N LEU A 333 4.99 -11.16 2.70
CA LEU A 333 4.81 -10.49 4.00
C LEU A 333 6.06 -9.72 4.41
N VAL A 334 7.26 -10.29 4.20
CA VAL A 334 8.54 -9.65 4.57
C VAL A 334 8.71 -8.36 3.79
N LYS A 335 8.50 -8.38 2.47
CA LYS A 335 8.57 -7.18 1.63
C LYS A 335 7.55 -6.13 2.02
N PHE A 336 6.32 -6.53 2.37
CA PHE A 336 5.31 -5.61 2.86
C PHE A 336 5.76 -4.90 4.15
N ILE A 337 6.20 -5.64 5.16
CA ILE A 337 6.66 -5.07 6.44
C ILE A 337 7.93 -4.21 6.24
N LYS A 338 8.87 -4.60 5.38
CA LYS A 338 10.01 -3.76 5.00
C LYS A 338 9.58 -2.46 4.29
N THR A 339 8.48 -2.48 3.54
CA THR A 339 7.92 -1.28 2.93
C THR A 339 7.34 -0.33 3.98
N VAL A 340 6.68 -0.86 5.02
CA VAL A 340 6.25 -0.11 6.21
C VAL A 340 7.45 0.53 6.92
N GLN A 341 8.52 -0.24 7.16
CA GLN A 341 9.76 0.25 7.76
C GLN A 341 10.40 1.38 6.92
N LYS A 342 10.47 1.21 5.60
CA LYS A 342 11.03 2.21 4.68
C LYS A 342 10.24 3.51 4.68
N ALA A 343 8.92 3.44 4.87
CA ALA A 343 8.09 4.62 5.08
C ALA A 343 8.35 5.29 6.44
N GLY A 344 9.01 4.63 7.39
CA GLY A 344 9.25 5.14 8.73
C GLY A 344 8.02 5.03 9.64
N LEU A 345 7.16 4.04 9.38
CA LEU A 345 6.03 3.68 10.22
C LEU A 345 6.38 2.42 11.03
N TYR A 346 5.71 2.24 12.16
CA TYR A 346 5.72 0.98 12.89
C TYR A 346 4.73 -0.02 12.29
N ALA A 347 4.80 -1.28 12.73
CA ALA A 347 3.88 -2.34 12.36
C ALA A 347 3.24 -3.01 13.59
N HIS A 348 1.95 -3.33 13.48
CA HIS A 348 1.25 -4.25 14.37
C HIS A 348 0.91 -5.52 13.57
N LEU A 349 1.61 -6.61 13.87
CA LEU A 349 1.47 -7.86 13.12
C LEU A 349 0.47 -8.80 13.81
N ARG A 350 -0.75 -8.88 13.26
CA ARG A 350 -1.80 -9.75 13.79
C ARG A 350 -1.66 -11.16 13.23
N ILE A 351 -0.80 -11.95 13.86
CA ILE A 351 -0.41 -13.27 13.34
C ILE A 351 -1.59 -14.24 13.31
N GLY A 352 -2.53 -14.15 14.26
CA GLY A 352 -3.70 -15.03 14.33
C GLY A 352 -3.34 -16.38 14.96
N PRO A 353 -3.40 -17.52 14.23
CA PRO A 353 -3.54 -17.63 12.78
C PRO A 353 -4.99 -17.70 12.29
N TYR A 354 -5.96 -17.78 13.21
CA TYR A 354 -7.33 -17.39 12.88
C TYR A 354 -7.40 -15.86 12.74
N ALA A 355 -7.77 -15.38 11.56
CA ALA A 355 -7.84 -13.96 11.23
C ALA A 355 -9.28 -13.42 11.20
N CYS A 356 -10.30 -14.28 11.05
CA CYS A 356 -11.65 -13.86 10.65
C CYS A 356 -11.62 -13.07 9.32
N ALA A 357 -11.41 -11.76 9.41
CA ALA A 357 -11.09 -10.79 8.36
C ALA A 357 -12.02 -10.79 7.12
N GLU A 358 -13.24 -11.32 7.25
CA GLU A 358 -14.10 -11.66 6.10
C GLU A 358 -13.34 -12.49 5.04
N TRP A 359 -12.43 -13.32 5.53
CA TRP A 359 -11.49 -14.09 4.73
C TRP A 359 -11.83 -15.58 4.77
N ASN A 360 -11.61 -16.27 3.65
CA ASN A 360 -11.98 -17.65 3.40
C ASN A 360 -11.53 -18.54 4.54
N TYR A 361 -12.48 -19.27 5.13
CA TYR A 361 -12.26 -20.17 6.26
C TYR A 361 -11.58 -19.53 7.48
N GLY A 362 -11.75 -18.21 7.65
CA GLY A 362 -11.17 -17.43 8.74
C GLY A 362 -9.64 -17.32 8.68
N GLY A 363 -9.04 -17.61 7.51
CA GLY A 363 -7.60 -17.68 7.33
C GLY A 363 -7.00 -19.07 7.52
N PHE A 364 -7.77 -20.08 7.96
CA PHE A 364 -7.25 -21.45 8.07
C PHE A 364 -7.11 -22.14 6.71
N PRO A 365 -6.02 -22.85 6.44
CA PRO A 365 -5.98 -23.75 5.30
C PRO A 365 -6.96 -24.91 5.48
N VAL A 366 -7.66 -25.26 4.41
CA VAL A 366 -8.70 -26.29 4.45
C VAL A 366 -8.13 -27.69 4.70
N TRP A 367 -6.85 -27.94 4.38
CA TRP A 367 -6.19 -29.21 4.72
C TRP A 367 -6.17 -29.51 6.23
N LEU A 368 -6.25 -28.49 7.10
CA LEU A 368 -6.36 -28.70 8.55
C LEU A 368 -7.61 -29.52 8.89
N HIS A 369 -8.72 -29.31 8.18
CA HIS A 369 -9.99 -30.00 8.40
C HIS A 369 -9.86 -31.52 8.35
N PHE A 370 -8.89 -32.03 7.57
CA PHE A 370 -8.70 -33.46 7.33
C PHE A 370 -7.73 -34.13 8.31
N ILE A 371 -7.17 -33.39 9.26
CA ILE A 371 -6.30 -33.99 10.28
C ILE A 371 -7.15 -34.85 11.23
N PRO A 372 -6.80 -36.13 11.43
CA PRO A 372 -7.56 -37.03 12.30
C PRO A 372 -7.73 -36.47 13.71
N GLY A 373 -8.99 -36.37 14.15
CA GLY A 373 -9.34 -35.92 15.51
C GLY A 373 -9.13 -34.42 15.76
N ILE A 374 -8.89 -33.61 14.71
CA ILE A 374 -8.74 -32.17 14.87
C ILE A 374 -10.05 -31.52 15.33
N LYS A 375 -9.92 -30.49 16.17
CA LYS A 375 -11.00 -29.58 16.54
C LYS A 375 -10.45 -28.18 16.58
N PHE A 376 -11.01 -27.27 15.81
CA PHE A 376 -10.43 -25.94 15.67
C PHE A 376 -10.64 -25.13 16.95
N ARG A 377 -9.66 -24.26 17.25
CA ARG A 377 -9.74 -23.20 18.26
C ARG A 377 -10.22 -23.71 19.63
N THR A 378 -9.72 -24.88 20.04
CA THR A 378 -10.01 -25.46 21.35
C THR A 378 -8.80 -26.25 21.85
N ASP A 379 -8.87 -26.77 23.07
CA ASP A 379 -7.79 -27.54 23.68
C ASP A 379 -7.72 -28.94 23.03
N ASN A 380 -7.12 -28.96 21.85
CA ASN A 380 -7.00 -30.10 20.96
C ASN A 380 -5.55 -30.18 20.45
N GLU A 381 -4.86 -31.28 20.77
CA GLU A 381 -3.42 -31.41 20.51
C GLU A 381 -3.05 -31.30 19.02
N PRO A 382 -3.78 -31.93 18.08
CA PRO A 382 -3.51 -31.73 16.65
C PRO A 382 -3.60 -30.27 16.21
N PHE A 383 -4.66 -29.56 16.61
CA PHE A 383 -4.84 -28.15 16.28
C PHE A 383 -3.75 -27.27 16.89
N LYS A 384 -3.44 -27.47 18.17
CA LYS A 384 -2.39 -26.74 18.89
C LYS A 384 -1.01 -26.92 18.23
N THR A 385 -0.67 -28.15 17.84
CA THR A 385 0.59 -28.47 17.16
C THR A 385 0.73 -27.69 15.85
N GLU A 386 -0.31 -27.69 15.02
CA GLU A 386 -0.30 -27.00 13.74
C GLU A 386 -0.31 -25.48 13.89
N MET A 387 -1.12 -24.95 14.81
CA MET A 387 -1.14 -23.53 15.14
C MET A 387 0.24 -23.05 15.60
N GLU A 388 0.87 -23.76 16.55
CA GLU A 388 2.21 -23.42 17.03
C GLU A 388 3.24 -23.49 15.90
N ARG A 389 3.21 -24.52 15.06
CA ARG A 389 4.13 -24.67 13.91
C ARG A 389 4.07 -23.46 12.98
N PHE A 390 2.87 -23.03 12.61
CA PHE A 390 2.69 -21.88 11.72
C PHE A 390 3.05 -20.56 12.42
N THR A 391 2.57 -20.31 13.64
CA THR A 391 2.89 -19.09 14.39
C THR A 391 4.39 -18.95 14.60
N ARG A 392 5.08 -20.03 15.01
CA ARG A 392 6.53 -20.08 15.16
C ARG A 392 7.23 -19.77 13.85
N LYS A 393 6.81 -20.35 12.74
CA LYS A 393 7.38 -20.04 11.42
C LYS A 393 7.32 -18.55 11.09
N ILE A 394 6.17 -17.92 11.30
CA ILE A 394 6.02 -16.48 11.03
C ILE A 394 6.93 -15.66 11.94
N VAL A 395 6.98 -15.97 13.24
CA VAL A 395 7.88 -15.29 14.18
C VAL A 395 9.34 -15.48 13.81
N ASP A 396 9.77 -16.70 13.50
CA ASP A 396 11.16 -17.00 13.12
C ASP A 396 11.55 -16.28 11.83
N MET A 397 10.64 -16.21 10.85
CA MET A 397 10.86 -15.46 9.61
C MET A 397 11.01 -13.96 9.87
N MET A 398 10.17 -13.37 10.73
CA MET A 398 10.31 -11.96 11.12
C MET A 398 11.62 -11.72 11.91
N LYS A 399 12.04 -12.67 12.76
CA LYS A 399 13.30 -12.59 13.50
C LYS A 399 14.53 -12.68 12.62
N GLN A 400 14.52 -13.60 11.64
CA GLN A 400 15.61 -13.78 10.68
C GLN A 400 15.83 -12.52 9.82
N GLU A 401 14.75 -11.79 9.55
CA GLU A 401 14.77 -10.54 8.80
C GLU A 401 14.90 -9.29 9.70
N GLU A 402 15.14 -9.48 11.00
CA GLU A 402 15.32 -8.43 12.01
C GLU A 402 14.14 -7.42 12.07
N LEU A 403 12.92 -7.92 11.86
CA LEU A 403 11.72 -7.09 11.70
C LEU A 403 10.99 -6.74 13.01
N PHE A 404 11.32 -7.39 14.13
CA PHE A 404 10.84 -6.94 15.44
C PHE A 404 11.58 -5.68 15.89
N ALA A 405 10.87 -4.77 16.55
CA ALA A 405 11.44 -3.52 17.06
C ALA A 405 12.63 -3.77 18.00
N SER A 406 12.58 -4.85 18.80
CA SER A 406 13.69 -5.34 19.62
C SER A 406 14.98 -5.64 18.83
N GLN A 407 14.87 -5.84 17.51
CA GLN A 407 15.98 -6.08 16.58
C GLN A 407 16.23 -4.89 15.63
N GLY A 408 15.50 -3.78 15.79
CA GLY A 408 15.58 -2.60 14.92
C GLY A 408 14.53 -2.54 13.81
N GLY A 409 13.64 -3.52 13.73
CA GLY A 409 12.54 -3.55 12.77
C GLY A 409 11.34 -2.69 13.15
N PRO A 410 10.29 -2.64 12.31
CA PRO A 410 9.12 -1.82 12.56
C PRO A 410 8.09 -2.47 13.50
N ILE A 411 8.13 -3.80 13.72
CA ILE A 411 7.05 -4.51 14.43
C ILE A 411 7.11 -4.22 15.93
N ILE A 412 6.16 -3.44 16.44
CA ILE A 412 6.06 -3.04 17.85
C ILE A 412 5.03 -3.85 18.65
N LEU A 413 4.13 -4.55 17.96
CA LEU A 413 3.06 -5.33 18.58
C LEU A 413 2.81 -6.59 17.76
N SER A 414 2.39 -7.66 18.44
CA SER A 414 1.90 -8.88 17.79
C SER A 414 0.57 -9.33 18.40
N GLN A 415 -0.31 -9.91 17.59
CA GLN A 415 -1.56 -10.51 18.08
C GLN A 415 -1.56 -12.02 17.88
N ILE A 416 -1.99 -12.74 18.92
CA ILE A 416 -2.33 -14.16 18.85
C ILE A 416 -3.85 -14.31 18.94
N GLU A 417 -4.42 -15.26 18.21
CA GLU A 417 -5.86 -15.45 18.02
C GLU A 417 -6.56 -14.19 17.46
N ASN A 418 -7.88 -14.28 17.28
CA ASN A 418 -8.74 -13.17 16.93
C ASN A 418 -10.16 -13.36 17.47
N GLU A 419 -10.60 -12.42 18.31
CA GLU A 419 -11.96 -12.34 18.86
C GLU A 419 -12.49 -13.65 19.49
N TYR A 420 -11.62 -14.45 20.09
CA TYR A 420 -12.02 -15.74 20.64
C TYR A 420 -13.05 -15.60 21.78
N GLY A 421 -12.93 -14.56 22.61
CA GLY A 421 -13.88 -14.30 23.70
C GLY A 421 -15.33 -14.13 23.24
N ASN A 422 -15.57 -13.62 22.01
CA ASN A 422 -16.92 -13.50 21.45
C ASN A 422 -17.60 -14.86 21.21
N ILE A 423 -16.81 -15.92 21.01
CA ILE A 423 -17.28 -17.25 20.59
C ILE A 423 -16.89 -18.36 21.58
N ALA A 424 -16.30 -18.01 22.72
CA ALA A 424 -15.73 -18.96 23.69
C ALA A 424 -16.78 -19.80 24.43
N GLY A 425 -18.01 -19.29 24.60
CA GLY A 425 -19.06 -19.92 25.42
C GLY A 425 -19.29 -21.40 25.10
N PRO A 426 -19.57 -21.76 23.83
CA PRO A 426 -19.78 -23.17 23.45
C PRO A 426 -18.58 -24.10 23.63
N TYR A 427 -17.35 -23.60 23.78
CA TYR A 427 -16.15 -24.42 24.02
C TYR A 427 -15.90 -24.73 25.50
N GLY A 428 -16.57 -24.04 26.43
CA GLY A 428 -16.47 -24.27 27.87
C GLY A 428 -15.04 -24.25 28.42
N GLU A 429 -14.72 -25.17 29.32
CA GLU A 429 -13.39 -25.25 29.96
C GLU A 429 -12.25 -25.58 28.98
N ALA A 430 -12.54 -26.29 27.89
CA ALA A 430 -11.54 -26.55 26.86
C ALA A 430 -11.12 -25.25 26.17
N GLY A 431 -12.07 -24.34 25.91
CA GLY A 431 -11.75 -23.01 25.37
C GLY A 431 -10.88 -22.18 26.30
N LYS A 432 -11.15 -22.21 27.61
CA LYS A 432 -10.32 -21.50 28.61
C LYS A 432 -8.90 -22.03 28.68
N ARG A 433 -8.72 -23.37 28.63
CA ARG A 433 -7.38 -23.97 28.58
C ARG A 433 -6.64 -23.63 27.30
N TYR A 434 -7.34 -23.63 26.17
CA TYR A 434 -6.80 -23.20 24.87
C TYR A 434 -6.30 -21.75 24.88
N VAL A 435 -7.10 -20.79 25.37
CA VAL A 435 -6.68 -19.38 25.43
C VAL A 435 -5.42 -19.19 26.28
N LYS A 436 -5.35 -19.86 27.44
CA LYS A 436 -4.15 -19.85 28.29
C LYS A 436 -2.95 -20.42 27.56
N TRP A 437 -3.11 -21.56 26.91
CA TRP A 437 -2.06 -22.19 26.10
C TRP A 437 -1.60 -21.27 24.96
N ALA A 438 -2.52 -20.68 24.19
CA ALA A 438 -2.20 -19.85 23.03
C ALA A 438 -1.40 -18.61 23.45
N ALA A 439 -1.80 -17.95 24.54
CA ALA A 439 -1.08 -16.84 25.13
C ALA A 439 0.32 -17.25 25.63
N SER A 440 0.44 -18.37 26.35
CA SER A 440 1.73 -18.88 26.82
C SER A 440 2.67 -19.27 25.68
N MET A 441 2.14 -19.93 24.64
CA MET A 441 2.89 -20.29 23.43
C MET A 441 3.43 -19.03 22.74
N ALA A 442 2.57 -18.04 22.48
CA ALA A 442 2.94 -16.80 21.80
C ALA A 442 4.02 -16.01 22.58
N VAL A 443 3.82 -15.82 23.88
CA VAL A 443 4.81 -15.14 24.74
C VAL A 443 6.13 -15.92 24.78
N GLY A 444 6.07 -17.25 24.82
CA GLY A 444 7.26 -18.12 24.79
C GLY A 444 8.06 -18.09 23.49
N LEU A 445 7.52 -17.50 22.41
CA LEU A 445 8.27 -17.27 21.16
C LEU A 445 9.26 -16.10 21.28
N ASP A 446 9.22 -15.33 22.37
CA ASP A 446 10.19 -14.28 22.73
C ASP A 446 10.46 -13.29 21.60
N THR A 447 9.42 -12.64 21.10
CA THR A 447 9.50 -11.62 20.03
C THR A 447 10.21 -10.34 20.48
N GLY A 448 10.38 -10.14 21.79
CA GLY A 448 10.90 -8.91 22.38
C GLY A 448 9.94 -7.71 22.29
N VAL A 449 8.68 -7.93 21.91
CA VAL A 449 7.62 -6.90 21.86
C VAL A 449 6.31 -7.42 22.47
N PRO A 450 5.39 -6.55 22.95
CA PRO A 450 4.16 -6.98 23.59
C PRO A 450 3.22 -7.77 22.68
N TRP A 451 2.49 -8.72 23.29
CA TRP A 451 1.42 -9.47 22.66
C TRP A 451 0.05 -8.93 23.06
N VAL A 452 -0.90 -8.97 22.11
CA VAL A 452 -2.29 -8.56 22.32
C VAL A 452 -3.27 -9.69 21.95
N MET A 453 -4.49 -9.61 22.49
CA MET A 453 -5.66 -10.41 22.11
C MET A 453 -6.90 -9.51 22.09
N CYS A 454 -7.56 -9.38 20.94
CA CYS A 454 -8.78 -8.60 20.80
C CYS A 454 -10.01 -9.36 21.32
N GLN A 455 -10.96 -8.62 21.91
CA GLN A 455 -12.21 -9.15 22.48
C GLN A 455 -11.99 -10.34 23.43
N GLN A 456 -10.91 -10.28 24.23
CA GLN A 456 -10.53 -11.34 25.17
C GLN A 456 -10.51 -10.82 26.61
N ALA A 457 -11.68 -10.77 27.26
CA ALA A 457 -11.80 -10.22 28.61
C ALA A 457 -10.89 -10.89 29.65
N ASP A 458 -10.66 -12.19 29.53
CA ASP A 458 -9.83 -13.01 30.42
C ASP A 458 -8.41 -13.28 29.88
N ALA A 459 -7.89 -12.42 28.98
CA ALA A 459 -6.51 -12.54 28.49
C ALA A 459 -5.50 -12.57 29.66
N PRO A 460 -4.50 -13.49 29.65
CA PRO A 460 -3.51 -13.58 30.72
C PRO A 460 -2.75 -12.28 31.00
N VAL A 461 -2.12 -12.17 32.18
CA VAL A 461 -1.43 -10.94 32.62
C VAL A 461 -0.36 -10.46 31.62
N SER A 462 0.33 -11.40 30.96
CA SER A 462 1.39 -11.16 29.98
C SER A 462 0.90 -10.69 28.59
N VAL A 463 -0.42 -10.60 28.38
CA VAL A 463 -1.02 -10.27 27.07
C VAL A 463 -2.06 -9.16 27.25
N ILE A 464 -2.01 -8.12 26.42
CA ILE A 464 -2.94 -6.99 26.51
C ILE A 464 -4.28 -7.37 25.86
N ASN A 465 -5.39 -7.25 26.59
CA ASN A 465 -6.71 -7.39 25.96
C ASN A 465 -7.12 -6.06 25.32
N THR A 466 -7.69 -6.13 24.12
CA THR A 466 -8.07 -4.95 23.33
C THR A 466 -9.54 -5.01 22.92
N CYS A 467 -10.06 -3.89 22.42
CA CYS A 467 -11.43 -3.75 21.95
C CYS A 467 -11.52 -3.65 20.43
N ASN A 468 -12.62 -4.14 19.86
CA ASN A 468 -13.02 -3.98 18.46
C ASN A 468 -14.46 -3.43 18.43
N GLY A 469 -14.82 -2.64 17.43
CA GLY A 469 -16.18 -2.14 17.29
C GLY A 469 -16.28 -0.81 16.53
N PHE A 470 -17.50 -0.28 16.42
CA PHE A 470 -17.71 1.11 15.99
C PHE A 470 -17.32 2.13 17.08
N TYR A 471 -17.40 1.72 18.36
CA TYR A 471 -17.05 2.54 19.52
C TYR A 471 -16.39 1.66 20.59
N CYS A 472 -15.24 2.11 21.10
CA CYS A 472 -14.54 1.48 22.22
C CYS A 472 -14.18 2.49 23.34
N ASP A 473 -14.83 3.65 23.37
CA ASP A 473 -14.61 4.70 24.36
C ASP A 473 -14.96 4.25 25.79
N SER A 474 -15.87 3.29 25.94
CA SER A 474 -16.26 2.72 27.25
C SER A 474 -15.49 1.45 27.63
N PHE A 475 -14.66 0.91 26.75
CA PHE A 475 -13.82 -0.25 27.06
C PHE A 475 -12.78 0.09 28.14
N THR A 476 -12.50 -0.89 29.02
CA THR A 476 -11.43 -0.84 30.02
C THR A 476 -10.63 -2.15 29.95
N PRO A 477 -9.29 -2.10 29.92
CA PRO A 477 -8.48 -3.31 29.93
C PRO A 477 -8.68 -4.11 31.22
N ASN A 478 -8.37 -5.41 31.19
CA ASN A 478 -8.64 -6.33 32.30
C ASN A 478 -7.69 -6.20 33.49
N SER A 479 -6.77 -5.23 33.45
CA SER A 479 -5.84 -4.90 34.51
C SER A 479 -5.51 -3.41 34.45
N PRO A 480 -5.36 -2.73 35.60
CA PRO A 480 -4.97 -1.32 35.63
C PRO A 480 -3.55 -1.07 35.11
N ASN A 481 -2.71 -2.11 34.97
CA ASN A 481 -1.34 -1.98 34.47
C ASN A 481 -1.22 -2.14 32.95
N LYS A 482 -2.34 -2.25 32.24
CA LYS A 482 -2.39 -2.42 30.78
C LYS A 482 -2.96 -1.15 30.14
N PRO A 483 -2.44 -0.74 28.97
CA PRO A 483 -2.98 0.42 28.28
C PRO A 483 -4.32 0.11 27.64
N LYS A 484 -5.15 1.14 27.44
CA LYS A 484 -6.42 1.03 26.72
C LYS A 484 -6.19 1.12 25.22
N MET A 485 -6.47 0.02 24.51
CA MET A 485 -6.20 -0.14 23.08
C MET A 485 -7.44 -0.57 22.30
N TRP A 486 -7.62 0.01 21.12
CA TRP A 486 -8.69 -0.27 20.16
C TRP A 486 -8.08 -0.78 18.86
N THR A 487 -8.14 -2.09 18.63
CA THR A 487 -7.49 -2.77 17.50
C THR A 487 -8.34 -2.80 16.23
N GLU A 488 -9.65 -2.59 16.32
CA GLU A 488 -10.49 -2.41 15.13
C GLU A 488 -11.57 -1.35 15.32
N ASN A 489 -11.29 -0.13 14.91
CA ASN A 489 -12.30 0.89 14.69
C ASN A 489 -12.88 0.73 13.29
N TRP A 490 -14.10 0.21 13.21
CA TRP A 490 -14.71 -0.09 11.92
C TRP A 490 -15.01 1.17 11.12
N SER A 491 -14.22 1.42 10.06
CA SER A 491 -14.32 2.64 9.22
C SER A 491 -15.58 2.68 8.34
N GLY A 492 -16.25 1.55 8.24
CA GLY A 492 -17.43 1.23 7.43
C GLY A 492 -17.81 -0.22 7.70
N TRP A 493 -18.14 -0.98 6.67
CA TRP A 493 -18.44 -2.42 6.80
C TRP A 493 -18.13 -3.16 5.49
N PHE A 494 -17.99 -4.49 5.55
CA PHE A 494 -17.75 -5.30 4.37
C PHE A 494 -18.98 -5.37 3.45
N LEU A 495 -18.73 -5.66 2.17
CA LEU A 495 -19.77 -5.90 1.18
C LEU A 495 -19.98 -7.40 1.00
N SER A 496 -21.23 -7.84 0.98
CA SER A 496 -21.61 -9.19 0.55
C SER A 496 -22.26 -9.13 -0.83
N PHE A 497 -22.08 -10.17 -1.66
CA PHE A 497 -22.88 -10.35 -2.86
C PHE A 497 -24.38 -10.37 -2.51
N GLY A 498 -25.18 -9.62 -3.26
CA GLY A 498 -26.59 -9.37 -2.96
C GLY A 498 -26.84 -8.42 -1.77
N GLY A 499 -25.79 -7.85 -1.18
CA GLY A 499 -25.87 -6.87 -0.09
C GLY A 499 -25.96 -5.43 -0.59
N ARG A 500 -26.53 -4.55 0.24
CA ARG A 500 -26.45 -3.09 0.05
C ARG A 500 -25.03 -2.62 0.36
N VAL A 501 -24.60 -1.50 -0.20
CA VAL A 501 -23.27 -0.95 0.03
C VAL A 501 -23.28 -0.12 1.33
N PRO A 502 -22.62 -0.57 2.41
CA PRO A 502 -22.59 0.17 3.66
C PRO A 502 -21.54 1.29 3.60
N TYR A 503 -21.80 2.40 4.30
CA TYR A 503 -20.81 3.47 4.48
C TYR A 503 -20.95 4.09 5.87
N ARG A 504 -19.89 4.67 6.42
CA ARG A 504 -19.90 5.32 7.75
C ARG A 504 -19.56 6.81 7.61
N PRO A 505 -20.43 7.72 8.11
CA PRO A 505 -20.17 9.15 8.08
C PRO A 505 -18.82 9.52 8.72
N THR A 506 -18.16 10.51 8.13
CA THR A 506 -16.82 10.95 8.55
C THR A 506 -16.86 11.53 9.97
N GLU A 507 -17.90 12.29 10.27
CA GLU A 507 -18.16 12.95 11.55
C GLU A 507 -18.32 11.92 12.66
N ASP A 508 -19.06 10.84 12.42
CA ASP A 508 -19.25 9.77 13.40
C ASP A 508 -17.96 8.99 13.65
N LEU A 509 -17.21 8.68 12.59
CA LEU A 509 -15.91 8.03 12.72
C LEU A 509 -14.94 8.91 13.52
N ALA A 510 -14.87 10.21 13.22
CA ALA A 510 -14.05 11.18 13.95
C ALA A 510 -14.51 11.33 15.41
N PHE A 511 -15.83 11.39 15.66
CA PHE A 511 -16.42 11.40 17.00
C PHE A 511 -15.96 10.19 17.80
N SER A 512 -16.09 8.98 17.24
CA SER A 512 -15.71 7.74 17.93
C SER A 512 -14.23 7.72 18.33
N VAL A 513 -13.33 8.24 17.48
CA VAL A 513 -11.89 8.34 17.74
C VAL A 513 -11.60 9.38 18.81
N ALA A 514 -12.16 10.59 18.69
CA ALA A 514 -11.97 11.65 19.68
C ALA A 514 -12.50 11.24 21.06
N ARG A 515 -13.65 10.56 21.11
CA ARG A 515 -14.23 9.96 22.32
C ARG A 515 -13.31 8.93 22.97
N PHE A 516 -12.68 8.08 22.17
CA PHE A 516 -11.73 7.08 22.66
C PHE A 516 -10.52 7.74 23.35
N TYR A 517 -9.87 8.72 22.70
CA TYR A 517 -8.76 9.46 23.30
C TYR A 517 -9.19 10.36 24.46
N GLN A 518 -10.39 10.94 24.42
CA GLN A 518 -10.99 11.66 25.53
C GLN A 518 -11.07 10.80 26.81
N ARG A 519 -11.38 9.50 26.66
CA ARG A 519 -11.59 8.55 27.75
C ARG A 519 -10.40 7.62 28.01
N GLY A 520 -9.20 8.16 27.86
CA GLY A 520 -7.97 7.48 28.23
C GLY A 520 -7.52 6.40 27.25
N GLY A 521 -7.95 6.42 25.99
CA GLY A 521 -7.35 5.60 24.94
C GLY A 521 -5.97 6.10 24.53
N THR A 522 -5.05 5.21 24.14
CA THR A 522 -3.69 5.57 23.65
C THR A 522 -3.22 4.82 22.42
N PHE A 523 -3.98 3.81 21.97
CA PHE A 523 -3.75 3.13 20.69
C PHE A 523 -5.10 2.94 19.99
N GLN A 524 -5.27 3.48 18.79
CA GLN A 524 -6.47 3.26 17.97
C GLN A 524 -6.07 2.87 16.55
N ASN A 525 -6.64 1.77 16.05
CA ASN A 525 -6.46 1.30 14.69
C ASN A 525 -7.76 1.43 13.87
N TYR A 526 -7.68 1.95 12.63
CA TYR A 526 -8.78 1.92 11.67
C TYR A 526 -8.84 0.58 10.95
N TYR A 527 -9.96 -0.13 11.09
CA TYR A 527 -10.26 -1.34 10.33
C TYR A 527 -11.39 -1.01 9.34
N MET A 528 -11.15 -0.69 8.08
CA MET A 528 -9.87 -0.68 7.36
C MET A 528 -9.38 0.75 7.11
N TYR A 529 -8.06 0.93 6.98
CA TYR A 529 -7.52 2.17 6.43
C TYR A 529 -7.40 2.11 4.89
N HIS A 530 -7.01 0.94 4.39
CA HIS A 530 -7.21 0.51 3.00
C HIS A 530 -7.77 -0.91 3.00
N GLY A 531 -8.98 -1.07 2.47
CA GLY A 531 -9.64 -2.37 2.43
C GLY A 531 -9.17 -3.25 1.26
N GLY A 532 -9.18 -2.72 0.04
CA GLY A 532 -8.66 -3.38 -1.17
C GLY A 532 -9.64 -4.39 -1.80
N THR A 533 -9.10 -5.42 -2.44
CA THR A 533 -9.85 -6.39 -3.26
C THR A 533 -9.55 -7.83 -2.82
N ASN A 534 -10.57 -8.66 -2.70
CA ASN A 534 -10.48 -10.11 -2.49
C ASN A 534 -10.14 -10.83 -3.81
N PHE A 535 -8.89 -10.71 -4.26
CA PHE A 535 -8.42 -11.35 -5.50
C PHE A 535 -8.46 -12.88 -5.44
N GLY A 536 -8.71 -13.51 -6.60
CA GLY A 536 -8.79 -14.97 -6.70
C GLY A 536 -10.04 -15.55 -6.03
N ARG A 537 -9.96 -16.82 -5.62
CA ARG A 537 -11.08 -17.56 -5.03
C ARG A 537 -10.93 -17.87 -3.53
N THR A 538 -9.72 -17.79 -3.00
CA THR A 538 -9.38 -18.17 -1.61
C THR A 538 -9.28 -16.97 -0.66
N ALA A 539 -9.73 -15.79 -1.08
CA ALA A 539 -9.70 -14.56 -0.29
C ALA A 539 -11.01 -14.32 0.47
N GLY A 540 -12.08 -13.83 -0.13
CA GLY A 540 -13.33 -13.52 0.60
C GLY A 540 -14.23 -14.75 0.84
N GLY A 541 -14.91 -14.81 2.00
CA GLY A 541 -15.95 -15.83 2.24
C GLY A 541 -16.65 -15.76 3.61
N PRO A 542 -17.88 -16.30 3.73
CA PRO A 542 -18.77 -16.73 2.64
C PRO A 542 -19.60 -15.54 2.11
N PHE A 543 -19.94 -15.54 0.83
CA PHE A 543 -20.67 -14.47 0.13
C PHE A 543 -20.03 -13.07 0.19
N ILE A 544 -18.82 -12.93 0.72
CA ILE A 544 -18.09 -11.67 0.69
C ILE A 544 -17.80 -11.31 -0.76
N ALA A 545 -18.12 -10.08 -1.14
CA ALA A 545 -17.91 -9.59 -2.49
C ALA A 545 -16.40 -9.54 -2.83
N THR A 546 -16.10 -9.41 -4.12
CA THR A 546 -14.71 -9.25 -4.56
C THR A 546 -14.15 -7.91 -4.10
N SER A 547 -14.97 -6.86 -4.07
CA SER A 547 -14.59 -5.60 -3.41
C SER A 547 -14.55 -5.77 -1.90
N TYR A 548 -13.49 -5.28 -1.27
CA TYR A 548 -13.37 -5.10 0.17
C TYR A 548 -13.12 -3.62 0.51
N ASP A 549 -13.75 -2.69 -0.22
CA ASP A 549 -13.59 -1.24 -0.06
C ASP A 549 -13.75 -0.74 1.38
N TYR A 550 -14.72 -1.30 2.11
CA TYR A 550 -14.99 -1.02 3.53
C TYR A 550 -15.34 0.45 3.85
N ASP A 551 -15.63 1.28 2.85
CA ASP A 551 -15.71 2.74 2.97
C ASP A 551 -14.46 3.33 3.65
N ALA A 552 -13.30 2.73 3.38
CA ALA A 552 -12.04 3.06 4.01
C ALA A 552 -11.53 4.46 3.57
N PRO A 553 -10.71 5.14 4.40
CA PRO A 553 -10.05 6.40 4.04
C PRO A 553 -9.25 6.34 2.73
N ILE A 554 -8.66 5.20 2.40
CA ILE A 554 -8.12 4.90 1.08
C ILE A 554 -9.00 3.82 0.46
N ASP A 555 -9.65 4.13 -0.66
CA ASP A 555 -10.63 3.25 -1.31
C ASP A 555 -9.98 1.97 -1.89
N GLU A 556 -10.81 1.05 -2.39
CA GLU A 556 -10.39 -0.21 -3.02
C GLU A 556 -9.24 -0.04 -4.04
N TYR A 557 -9.20 1.08 -4.75
CA TYR A 557 -8.29 1.35 -5.86
C TYR A 557 -7.04 2.12 -5.43
N GLY A 558 -6.91 2.46 -4.15
CA GLY A 558 -5.79 3.26 -3.63
C GLY A 558 -6.03 4.77 -3.70
N ILE A 559 -7.24 5.24 -3.99
CA ILE A 559 -7.57 6.67 -4.07
C ILE A 559 -7.99 7.21 -2.70
N LEU A 560 -7.57 8.44 -2.36
CA LEU A 560 -7.97 9.10 -1.13
C LEU A 560 -9.47 9.41 -1.13
N ARG A 561 -10.20 8.88 -0.16
CA ARG A 561 -11.63 9.13 0.03
C ARG A 561 -11.84 10.42 0.78
N GLN A 562 -12.19 11.48 0.07
CA GLN A 562 -12.50 12.78 0.68
C GLN A 562 -14.01 12.96 0.92
N PRO A 563 -14.43 13.57 2.04
CA PRO A 563 -13.59 14.28 3.03
C PRO A 563 -12.99 13.38 4.12
N LYS A 564 -13.31 12.08 4.14
CA LYS A 564 -12.93 11.16 5.24
C LYS A 564 -11.44 11.18 5.55
N TRP A 565 -10.58 10.91 4.57
CA TRP A 565 -9.12 10.90 4.77
C TRP A 565 -8.58 12.26 5.22
N GLY A 566 -9.01 13.36 4.57
CA GLY A 566 -8.53 14.70 4.89
C GLY A 566 -8.92 15.15 6.29
N PHE A 567 -10.16 14.86 6.69
CA PHE A 567 -10.65 15.25 8.00
C PHE A 567 -10.03 14.42 9.12
N LEU A 568 -9.85 13.10 8.91
CA LEU A 568 -9.12 12.27 9.87
C LEU A 568 -7.67 12.71 10.02
N LYS A 569 -7.01 13.17 8.95
CA LYS A 569 -5.67 13.77 9.04
C LYS A 569 -5.63 14.99 9.96
N GLU A 570 -6.60 15.89 9.88
CA GLU A 570 -6.69 17.04 10.80
C GLU A 570 -7.01 16.60 12.24
N LEU A 571 -7.88 15.59 12.42
CA LEU A 571 -8.13 14.98 13.72
C LEU A 571 -6.86 14.40 14.34
N HIS A 572 -6.04 13.69 13.55
CA HIS A 572 -4.77 13.12 14.01
C HIS A 572 -3.82 14.23 14.47
N LYS A 573 -3.69 15.33 13.71
CA LYS A 573 -2.91 16.50 14.13
C LYS A 573 -3.41 17.05 15.48
N ALA A 574 -4.72 17.19 15.66
CA ALA A 574 -5.32 17.68 16.90
C ALA A 574 -5.02 16.76 18.10
N ILE A 575 -5.07 15.44 17.90
CA ILE A 575 -4.70 14.45 18.91
C ILE A 575 -3.20 14.53 19.24
N LYS A 576 -2.33 14.69 18.22
CA LYS A 576 -0.88 14.84 18.42
C LYS A 576 -0.51 16.11 19.18
N LEU A 577 -1.23 17.20 18.99
CA LEU A 577 -1.09 18.40 19.84
C LEU A 577 -1.40 18.11 21.32
N CYS A 578 -2.28 17.14 21.59
CA CYS A 578 -2.63 16.72 22.94
C CYS A 578 -1.70 15.64 23.53
N GLU A 579 -0.82 15.02 22.71
CA GLU A 579 0.03 13.88 23.12
C GLU A 579 0.82 14.13 24.42
N PRO A 580 1.48 15.30 24.62
CA PRO A 580 2.20 15.57 25.87
C PRO A 580 1.32 15.52 27.12
N ALA A 581 0.05 15.93 27.04
CA ALA A 581 -0.89 15.85 28.15
C ALA A 581 -1.44 14.42 28.32
N LEU A 582 -1.81 13.77 27.20
CA LEU A 582 -2.41 12.43 27.17
C LEU A 582 -1.51 11.32 27.75
N ILE A 583 -0.18 11.46 27.63
CA ILE A 583 0.78 10.46 28.13
C ILE A 583 1.22 10.71 29.57
N ASN A 584 1.03 11.93 30.09
CA ASN A 584 1.53 12.34 31.41
C ASN A 584 0.41 12.53 32.45
N ALA A 585 -0.86 12.43 32.06
CA ALA A 585 -2.00 12.58 32.95
C ALA A 585 -3.09 11.55 32.67
N GLU A 586 -3.92 11.29 33.68
CA GLU A 586 -5.19 10.58 33.53
C GLU A 586 -6.32 11.58 33.24
N PRO A 587 -7.37 11.18 32.51
CA PRO A 587 -8.49 12.07 32.22
C PRO A 587 -9.33 12.35 33.47
N ALA A 588 -9.42 13.63 33.86
CA ALA A 588 -10.35 14.08 34.89
C ALA A 588 -11.72 14.39 34.27
N TYR A 589 -12.74 13.61 34.63
CA TYR A 589 -14.13 13.81 34.19
C TYR A 589 -14.74 15.07 34.82
N SER A 590 -15.55 15.80 34.06
CA SER A 590 -16.44 16.84 34.58
C SER A 590 -17.74 16.89 33.80
N LYS A 591 -18.87 16.92 34.52
CA LYS A 591 -20.20 17.07 33.91
C LYS A 591 -20.45 18.53 33.56
N LEU A 592 -20.80 18.81 32.31
CA LEU A 592 -21.10 20.17 31.82
C LEU A 592 -22.60 20.41 31.60
N GLY A 593 -23.36 19.33 31.39
CA GLY A 593 -24.80 19.37 31.16
C GLY A 593 -25.42 17.98 31.24
N PRO A 594 -26.69 17.80 30.81
CA PRO A 594 -27.36 16.50 30.81
C PRO A 594 -26.67 15.46 29.91
N ALA A 595 -26.19 15.88 28.75
CA ALA A 595 -25.51 15.04 27.75
C ALA A 595 -24.11 15.58 27.37
N GLN A 596 -23.62 16.61 28.08
CA GLN A 596 -22.34 17.25 27.80
C GLN A 596 -21.32 16.97 28.91
N GLU A 597 -20.10 16.63 28.52
CA GLU A 597 -19.02 16.28 29.44
C GLU A 597 -17.68 16.84 28.97
N ALA A 598 -16.82 17.19 29.93
CA ALA A 598 -15.41 17.50 29.72
C ALA A 598 -14.54 16.36 30.24
N HIS A 599 -13.42 16.08 29.58
CA HIS A 599 -12.31 15.34 30.17
C HIS A 599 -11.04 16.18 30.04
N VAL A 600 -10.37 16.40 31.17
CA VAL A 600 -9.18 17.26 31.26
C VAL A 600 -7.97 16.41 31.58
N TYR A 601 -6.94 16.51 30.75
CA TYR A 601 -5.62 15.96 30.99
C TYR A 601 -4.72 17.09 31.44
N SER A 602 -4.35 17.12 32.72
CA SER A 602 -3.44 18.13 33.27
C SER A 602 -2.22 17.46 33.86
N ALA A 603 -1.09 17.62 33.20
CA ALA A 603 0.22 17.29 33.73
C ALA A 603 0.85 18.62 34.16
N GLY A 604 1.34 18.75 35.40
CA GLY A 604 1.90 20.00 35.92
C GLY A 604 2.91 20.68 34.97
N LEU A 605 3.21 21.97 35.19
CA LEU A 605 3.99 22.85 34.29
C LEU A 605 3.18 23.43 33.09
N GLY A 606 1.86 23.55 33.22
CA GLY A 606 1.01 24.22 32.22
C GLY A 606 0.67 23.38 30.99
N THR A 607 1.02 22.08 30.98
CA THR A 607 0.62 21.14 29.92
C THR A 607 -0.81 20.66 30.20
N CYS A 608 -1.74 21.03 29.34
CA CYS A 608 -3.16 20.77 29.56
C CYS A 608 -3.86 20.50 28.23
N ALA A 609 -4.60 19.40 28.13
CA ALA A 609 -5.52 19.16 27.01
C ALA A 609 -6.94 18.84 27.52
N THR A 610 -7.97 19.41 26.88
CA THR A 610 -9.37 19.15 27.21
C THR A 610 -10.12 18.65 25.99
N PHE A 611 -11.02 17.70 26.23
CA PHE A 611 -12.02 17.24 25.27
C PHE A 611 -13.41 17.58 25.80
N LEU A 612 -14.20 18.33 25.03
CA LEU A 612 -15.58 18.69 25.36
C LEU A 612 -16.52 17.92 24.42
N ALA A 613 -17.32 17.00 24.96
CA ALA A 613 -18.24 16.18 24.17
C ALA A 613 -19.68 16.61 24.39
N ASN A 614 -20.46 16.58 23.31
CA ASN A 614 -21.92 16.60 23.33
C ASN A 614 -22.43 15.25 22.81
N LEU A 615 -23.05 14.47 23.70
CA LEU A 615 -23.59 13.14 23.40
C LEU A 615 -25.07 13.18 22.97
N ASP A 616 -25.69 14.37 22.98
CA ASP A 616 -27.04 14.55 22.46
C ASP A 616 -27.05 14.24 20.96
N THR A 617 -28.01 13.44 20.51
CA THR A 617 -28.10 13.00 19.12
C THR A 617 -28.96 13.92 18.25
N GLN A 618 -29.56 14.95 18.85
CA GLN A 618 -30.52 15.84 18.17
C GLN A 618 -30.14 17.31 18.31
N SER A 619 -29.70 17.73 19.50
CA SER A 619 -29.56 19.14 19.86
C SER A 619 -28.11 19.57 20.08
N ASP A 620 -27.74 20.68 19.46
CA ASP A 620 -26.51 21.39 19.77
C ASP A 620 -26.60 22.00 21.18
N ALA A 621 -25.45 22.21 21.84
CA ALA A 621 -25.39 22.75 23.19
C ALA A 621 -24.30 23.81 23.32
N THR A 622 -24.57 24.85 24.11
CA THR A 622 -23.54 25.81 24.53
C THR A 622 -23.23 25.57 26.00
N VAL A 623 -21.98 25.23 26.31
CA VAL A 623 -21.51 24.91 27.67
C VAL A 623 -20.49 25.94 28.16
N LYS A 624 -20.44 26.17 29.48
CA LYS A 624 -19.36 26.96 30.11
C LYS A 624 -18.31 26.04 30.69
N PHE A 625 -17.06 26.21 30.28
CA PHE A 625 -15.90 25.51 30.82
C PHE A 625 -14.78 26.52 31.12
N ASN A 626 -14.24 26.53 32.34
CA ASN A 626 -13.26 27.52 32.81
C ASN A 626 -13.63 28.99 32.50
N GLY A 627 -14.92 29.33 32.62
CA GLY A 627 -15.45 30.67 32.37
C GLY A 627 -15.64 31.05 30.89
N ILE A 628 -15.24 30.18 29.95
CA ILE A 628 -15.39 30.38 28.50
C ILE A 628 -16.60 29.57 28.00
N SER A 629 -17.40 30.17 27.12
CA SER A 629 -18.53 29.50 26.47
C SER A 629 -18.08 28.77 25.20
N TYR A 630 -18.44 27.50 25.06
CA TYR A 630 -18.16 26.67 23.89
C TYR A 630 -19.46 26.15 23.29
N HIS A 631 -19.61 26.31 21.98
CA HIS A 631 -20.69 25.70 21.22
C HIS A 631 -20.27 24.30 20.76
N LEU A 632 -21.11 23.30 21.02
CA LEU A 632 -20.88 21.89 20.74
C LEU A 632 -22.03 21.35 19.89
N PRO A 633 -21.83 21.10 18.59
CA PRO A 633 -22.81 20.40 17.77
C PRO A 633 -23.26 19.07 18.39
N ALA A 634 -24.48 18.63 18.11
CA ALA A 634 -24.97 17.30 18.49
C ALA A 634 -23.99 16.21 18.02
N TRP A 635 -23.78 15.19 18.85
CA TRP A 635 -22.91 14.05 18.57
C TRP A 635 -21.49 14.46 18.12
N SER A 636 -20.85 15.36 18.88
CA SER A 636 -19.53 15.89 18.53
C SER A 636 -18.58 16.00 19.73
N VAL A 637 -17.28 16.06 19.44
CA VAL A 637 -16.22 16.36 20.41
C VAL A 637 -15.39 17.53 19.92
N SER A 638 -15.24 18.56 20.75
CA SER A 638 -14.30 19.66 20.58
C SER A 638 -12.98 19.36 21.31
N ILE A 639 -11.84 19.53 20.63
CA ILE A 639 -10.50 19.25 21.13
C ILE A 639 -9.76 20.56 21.43
N LEU A 640 -9.25 20.71 22.64
CA LEU A 640 -8.55 21.89 23.15
C LEU A 640 -7.15 21.49 23.67
N PRO A 641 -6.09 21.56 22.85
CA PRO A 641 -4.75 21.10 23.23
C PRO A 641 -4.05 21.96 24.30
N ASP A 642 -4.64 23.09 24.68
CA ASP A 642 -4.20 24.02 25.72
C ASP A 642 -5.27 24.23 26.80
N CYS A 643 -6.33 23.41 26.80
CA CYS A 643 -7.53 23.56 27.64
C CYS A 643 -8.33 24.87 27.46
N LYS A 644 -8.01 25.70 26.45
CA LYS A 644 -8.63 27.02 26.25
C LYS A 644 -9.21 27.20 24.84
N ASN A 645 -8.47 26.87 23.79
CA ASN A 645 -8.88 27.14 22.42
C ASN A 645 -9.21 25.84 21.68
N VAL A 646 -10.36 25.80 21.00
CA VAL A 646 -10.75 24.65 20.18
C VAL A 646 -9.96 24.67 18.88
N VAL A 647 -9.27 23.57 18.57
CA VAL A 647 -8.56 23.40 17.27
C VAL A 647 -9.35 22.57 16.28
N LEU A 648 -10.24 21.71 16.77
CA LEU A 648 -11.07 20.85 15.94
C LEU A 648 -12.35 20.48 16.69
N ASN A 649 -13.47 20.43 15.97
CA ASN A 649 -14.69 19.79 16.41
C ASN A 649 -15.05 18.68 15.39
N THR A 650 -15.40 17.49 15.86
CA THR A 650 -15.61 16.32 14.99
C THR A 650 -16.80 16.42 14.03
N ALA A 651 -17.71 17.38 14.21
CA ALA A 651 -18.86 17.61 13.34
C ALA A 651 -18.67 18.81 12.38
N GLN A 652 -17.54 19.53 12.44
CA GLN A 652 -17.26 20.68 11.59
C GLN A 652 -16.22 20.34 10.52
N ILE A 653 -16.66 19.70 9.43
CA ILE A 653 -15.77 19.27 8.34
C ILE A 653 -15.38 20.47 7.47
N SER A 654 -14.10 20.84 7.52
CA SER A 654 -13.49 21.86 6.66
C SER A 654 -12.64 21.30 5.52
N SER A 655 -12.48 19.97 5.47
CA SER A 655 -11.70 19.29 4.42
C SER A 655 -12.43 19.30 3.08
N GLN A 656 -11.67 19.36 1.99
CA GLN A 656 -12.23 19.22 0.65
C GLN A 656 -12.99 17.89 0.52
N THR A 657 -14.00 17.87 -0.35
CA THR A 657 -14.70 16.67 -0.82
C THR A 657 -14.33 16.43 -2.28
N THR A 658 -14.30 15.17 -2.71
CA THR A 658 -14.02 14.83 -4.12
C THR A 658 -15.19 14.11 -4.74
N SER A 659 -15.60 14.52 -5.94
CA SER A 659 -16.45 13.69 -6.79
C SER A 659 -15.56 12.72 -7.56
N ILE A 660 -15.64 11.44 -7.17
CA ILE A 660 -15.02 10.34 -7.91
C ILE A 660 -16.01 9.90 -8.99
N GLN A 661 -15.53 9.78 -10.22
CA GLN A 661 -16.32 9.25 -11.33
C GLN A 661 -15.61 8.03 -11.91
N MET A 662 -16.42 7.09 -12.37
CA MET A 662 -15.96 6.01 -13.25
C MET A 662 -16.27 6.44 -14.67
N GLU A 663 -15.25 6.49 -15.51
CA GLU A 663 -15.41 6.83 -16.91
C GLU A 663 -15.07 5.63 -17.78
N PHE A 664 -15.69 5.56 -18.96
CA PHE A 664 -15.22 4.63 -19.98
C PHE A 664 -13.78 4.95 -20.29
N ALA A 665 -12.94 3.92 -20.25
CA ALA A 665 -11.53 4.11 -20.49
C ALA A 665 -11.28 4.42 -21.99
N ASN A 666 -10.28 5.26 -22.27
CA ASN A 666 -9.92 5.64 -23.64
C ASN A 666 -8.68 4.88 -24.13
N SER A 667 -8.56 4.73 -25.46
CA SER A 667 -7.34 4.27 -26.14
C SER A 667 -7.07 5.13 -27.39
N THR A 668 -5.85 5.67 -27.50
CA THR A 668 -5.42 6.55 -28.60
C THR A 668 -5.13 5.83 -29.94
N LEU A 669 -5.18 4.50 -29.99
CA LEU A 669 -4.91 3.70 -31.20
C LEU A 669 -6.15 3.41 -32.05
N ALA A 670 -7.36 3.69 -31.57
CA ALA A 670 -8.59 3.58 -32.37
C ALA A 670 -8.80 4.86 -33.20
N GLY A 671 -8.21 4.90 -34.40
CA GLY A 671 -8.41 6.00 -35.34
C GLY A 671 -9.85 6.11 -35.83
N SER A 672 -10.72 6.86 -35.13
CA SER A 672 -11.99 7.35 -35.67
C SER A 672 -12.56 8.49 -34.82
N SER A 673 -12.80 9.63 -35.44
CA SER A 673 -13.33 10.86 -34.87
C SER A 673 -14.85 10.83 -34.60
N SER A 674 -15.39 9.75 -34.04
CA SER A 674 -16.81 9.65 -33.68
C SER A 674 -16.99 9.27 -32.21
N MET A 675 -17.51 10.21 -31.43
CA MET A 675 -17.75 10.16 -29.99
C MET A 675 -18.94 9.23 -29.63
N LYS A 676 -18.80 7.92 -29.88
CA LYS A 676 -19.63 6.85 -29.31
C LYS A 676 -18.73 5.67 -28.90
N THR A 677 -18.74 5.35 -27.60
CA THR A 677 -18.27 4.08 -26.96
C THR A 677 -16.76 3.74 -26.90
N ALA A 678 -15.92 4.65 -26.39
CA ALA A 678 -14.47 4.43 -26.21
C ALA A 678 -14.07 3.23 -25.31
N GLY A 679 -14.87 2.84 -24.31
CA GLY A 679 -14.50 1.78 -23.34
C GLY A 679 -14.74 0.33 -23.81
N THR A 680 -15.64 0.13 -24.79
CA THR A 680 -15.90 -1.15 -25.45
C THR A 680 -14.96 -1.38 -26.64
N GLU A 681 -14.43 -0.32 -27.24
CA GLU A 681 -13.46 -0.38 -28.35
C GLU A 681 -12.07 -0.87 -27.91
N ILE A 682 -11.78 -0.87 -26.61
CA ILE A 682 -10.54 -1.43 -26.04
C ILE A 682 -10.51 -2.96 -26.21
N LEU A 683 -11.67 -3.60 -26.18
CA LEU A 683 -11.79 -5.03 -26.41
C LEU A 683 -11.86 -5.28 -27.91
N SER A 684 -11.17 -6.31 -28.38
CA SER A 684 -11.34 -6.75 -29.76
C SER A 684 -12.80 -7.18 -29.99
N SER A 685 -13.34 -6.91 -31.17
CA SER A 685 -14.61 -7.50 -31.59
C SER A 685 -14.55 -9.03 -31.70
N ASN A 686 -13.34 -9.60 -31.78
CA ASN A 686 -13.11 -11.03 -31.95
C ASN A 686 -13.03 -11.74 -30.59
N TRP A 687 -14.18 -12.20 -30.11
CA TRP A 687 -14.26 -13.11 -28.98
C TRP A 687 -14.05 -14.56 -29.42
N SER A 688 -13.29 -15.31 -28.62
CA SER A 688 -13.24 -16.77 -28.70
C SER A 688 -13.99 -17.37 -27.52
N TRP A 689 -14.56 -18.56 -27.71
CA TRP A 689 -15.31 -19.23 -26.65
C TRP A 689 -15.09 -20.74 -26.63
N LEU A 690 -15.44 -21.33 -25.48
CA LEU A 690 -15.49 -22.77 -25.25
C LEU A 690 -16.71 -23.11 -24.39
N GLN A 691 -17.43 -24.16 -24.79
CA GLN A 691 -18.48 -24.74 -23.94
C GLN A 691 -17.84 -25.60 -22.86
N GLU A 692 -18.12 -25.29 -21.60
CA GLU A 692 -17.78 -26.15 -20.48
C GLU A 692 -18.76 -27.34 -20.47
N PRO A 693 -18.27 -28.60 -20.41
CA PRO A 693 -19.13 -29.78 -20.38
C PRO A 693 -19.98 -29.83 -19.11
N ILE A 694 -21.20 -30.35 -19.26
CA ILE A 694 -22.13 -30.56 -18.16
C ILE A 694 -21.91 -31.95 -17.55
N GLY A 695 -21.89 -32.03 -16.21
CA GLY A 695 -21.73 -33.28 -15.48
C GLY A 695 -20.29 -33.80 -15.44
N VAL A 696 -20.14 -35.12 -15.33
CA VAL A 696 -18.83 -35.78 -15.23
C VAL A 696 -18.14 -35.80 -16.60
N TRP A 697 -17.00 -35.11 -16.71
CA TRP A 697 -16.29 -34.91 -17.98
C TRP A 697 -14.91 -35.57 -18.07
N GLY A 698 -14.36 -36.07 -16.96
CA GLY A 698 -12.99 -36.58 -16.88
C GLY A 698 -12.88 -37.95 -16.21
N SER A 699 -11.77 -38.64 -16.45
CA SER A 699 -11.46 -39.94 -15.82
C SER A 699 -11.15 -39.86 -14.32
N ASN A 700 -11.05 -38.66 -13.76
CA ASN A 700 -10.87 -38.43 -12.33
C ASN A 700 -12.21 -38.27 -11.57
N GLY A 701 -13.34 -38.38 -12.27
CA GLY A 701 -14.62 -38.52 -11.60
C GLY A 701 -14.71 -39.83 -10.82
N PHE A 702 -15.55 -39.86 -9.79
CA PHE A 702 -15.76 -41.05 -8.96
C PHE A 702 -17.25 -41.29 -8.74
N SER A 703 -17.63 -42.50 -8.31
CA SER A 703 -19.02 -42.80 -7.95
C SER A 703 -19.13 -43.27 -6.51
N LYS A 704 -20.23 -42.91 -5.86
CA LYS A 704 -20.57 -43.33 -4.50
C LYS A 704 -22.07 -43.53 -4.38
N SER A 705 -22.49 -44.48 -3.54
CA SER A 705 -23.89 -44.55 -3.11
C SER A 705 -24.13 -43.47 -2.06
N GLY A 706 -25.16 -42.66 -2.28
CA GLY A 706 -25.51 -41.55 -1.40
C GLY A 706 -24.78 -40.24 -1.72
N LEU A 707 -25.31 -39.15 -1.17
CA LEU A 707 -24.77 -37.80 -1.30
C LEU A 707 -23.48 -37.59 -0.50
N VAL A 708 -22.67 -36.61 -0.91
CA VAL A 708 -21.39 -36.25 -0.24
C VAL A 708 -21.40 -34.78 0.15
N ASP A 709 -20.69 -34.45 1.23
CA ASP A 709 -20.41 -33.06 1.61
C ASP A 709 -19.37 -32.44 0.67
N GLN A 710 -19.60 -31.19 0.25
CA GLN A 710 -18.75 -30.54 -0.74
C GLN A 710 -17.37 -30.16 -0.19
N ILE A 711 -17.26 -29.67 1.05
CA ILE A 711 -15.97 -29.29 1.64
C ILE A 711 -15.07 -30.53 1.76
N ASN A 712 -15.62 -31.62 2.29
CA ASN A 712 -14.91 -32.89 2.44
C ASN A 712 -14.49 -33.51 1.09
N THR A 713 -15.21 -33.20 0.02
CA THR A 713 -14.96 -33.77 -1.30
C THR A 713 -13.99 -32.92 -2.11
N THR A 714 -14.15 -31.60 -2.13
CA THR A 714 -13.32 -30.71 -2.95
C THR A 714 -12.07 -30.24 -2.23
N ALA A 715 -12.03 -30.31 -0.89
CA ALA A 715 -10.98 -29.70 -0.08
C ALA A 715 -10.71 -28.23 -0.46
N ASP A 716 -11.75 -27.50 -0.90
CA ASP A 716 -11.69 -26.13 -1.42
C ASP A 716 -10.76 -25.94 -2.64
N SER A 717 -10.42 -27.02 -3.36
CA SER A 717 -9.60 -26.93 -4.58
C SER A 717 -10.32 -26.25 -5.74
N SER A 718 -11.65 -26.22 -5.69
CA SER A 718 -12.54 -25.53 -6.63
C SER A 718 -13.82 -25.12 -5.89
N ASP A 719 -14.47 -24.08 -6.41
CA ASP A 719 -15.82 -23.71 -5.96
C ASP A 719 -16.86 -24.76 -6.38
N TYR A 720 -16.57 -25.57 -7.40
CA TYR A 720 -17.55 -26.37 -8.13
C TYR A 720 -17.46 -27.86 -7.78
N LEU A 721 -18.60 -28.49 -7.54
CA LEU A 721 -18.74 -29.94 -7.45
C LEU A 721 -19.99 -30.40 -8.21
N TRP A 722 -19.80 -31.27 -9.19
CA TRP A 722 -20.89 -31.92 -9.92
C TRP A 722 -21.40 -33.15 -9.18
N TYR A 723 -22.72 -33.32 -9.20
CA TYR A 723 -23.47 -34.48 -8.73
C TYR A 723 -24.33 -34.97 -9.89
N THR A 724 -23.98 -36.10 -10.48
CA THR A 724 -24.68 -36.69 -11.63
C THR A 724 -25.35 -37.99 -11.21
N THR A 725 -26.64 -38.14 -11.50
CA THR A 725 -27.34 -39.43 -11.42
C THR A 725 -28.27 -39.60 -12.62
N SER A 726 -28.94 -40.73 -12.70
CA SER A 726 -29.93 -40.95 -13.74
C SER A 726 -31.14 -41.70 -13.22
N ILE A 727 -32.31 -41.42 -13.79
CA ILE A 727 -33.55 -42.10 -13.47
C ILE A 727 -34.17 -42.70 -14.73
N GLN A 728 -34.75 -43.89 -14.60
CA GLN A 728 -35.60 -44.49 -15.62
C GLN A 728 -37.05 -44.03 -15.41
N VAL A 729 -37.64 -43.49 -16.48
CA VAL A 729 -39.03 -43.01 -16.49
C VAL A 729 -39.87 -43.93 -17.36
N ASP A 730 -40.91 -44.51 -16.77
CA ASP A 730 -41.82 -45.40 -17.48
C ASP A 730 -42.69 -44.63 -18.49
N SER A 731 -42.96 -45.24 -19.64
CA SER A 731 -43.73 -44.60 -20.72
C SER A 731 -45.20 -44.35 -20.38
N ASN A 732 -45.69 -44.89 -19.25
CA ASN A 732 -47.05 -44.74 -18.76
C ASN A 732 -47.20 -43.63 -17.70
N GLU A 733 -46.13 -42.92 -17.33
CA GLU A 733 -46.17 -41.81 -16.38
C GLU A 733 -47.15 -40.72 -16.86
N ALA A 734 -48.06 -40.28 -15.96
CA ALA A 734 -49.15 -39.37 -16.32
C ALA A 734 -48.63 -38.02 -16.86
N PHE A 735 -47.54 -37.52 -16.28
CA PHE A 735 -46.93 -36.26 -16.71
C PHE A 735 -46.41 -36.27 -18.15
N LEU A 736 -46.14 -37.45 -18.75
CA LEU A 736 -45.75 -37.55 -20.16
C LEU A 736 -46.93 -37.34 -21.12
N LYS A 737 -48.17 -37.53 -20.66
CA LYS A 737 -49.39 -37.46 -21.47
C LYS A 737 -50.15 -36.16 -21.28
N ASP A 738 -50.20 -35.66 -20.05
CA ASP A 738 -51.08 -34.55 -19.66
C ASP A 738 -50.37 -33.18 -19.70
N GLY A 739 -49.11 -33.13 -20.13
CA GLY A 739 -48.30 -31.91 -20.17
C GLY A 739 -47.90 -31.36 -18.79
N MET A 740 -48.19 -32.10 -17.71
CA MET A 740 -47.71 -31.78 -16.36
C MET A 740 -46.20 -32.00 -16.26
N GLN A 741 -45.55 -31.35 -15.30
CA GLN A 741 -44.12 -31.50 -15.05
C GLN A 741 -43.88 -32.08 -13.65
N PRO A 742 -43.06 -33.15 -13.51
CA PRO A 742 -42.60 -33.56 -12.19
C PRO A 742 -41.75 -32.45 -11.57
N VAL A 743 -41.73 -32.41 -10.23
CA VAL A 743 -40.99 -31.38 -9.48
C VAL A 743 -39.75 -31.99 -8.85
N LEU A 744 -38.59 -31.44 -9.18
CA LEU A 744 -37.34 -31.73 -8.49
C LEU A 744 -37.24 -30.90 -7.21
N HIS A 745 -37.07 -31.59 -6.09
CA HIS A 745 -36.77 -31.05 -4.78
C HIS A 745 -35.31 -31.34 -4.44
N VAL A 746 -34.52 -30.32 -4.07
CA VAL A 746 -33.12 -30.47 -3.64
C VAL A 746 -32.87 -29.61 -2.41
N ASP A 747 -32.54 -30.25 -1.29
CA ASP A 747 -31.99 -29.55 -0.13
C ASP A 747 -30.46 -29.55 -0.16
N SER A 748 -29.87 -28.38 0.08
CA SER A 748 -28.44 -28.11 0.07
C SER A 748 -28.07 -27.19 1.23
N LEU A 749 -26.88 -27.39 1.81
CA LEU A 749 -26.30 -26.46 2.79
C LEU A 749 -25.78 -25.17 2.14
N GLY A 750 -25.85 -25.09 0.81
CA GLY A 750 -25.44 -23.94 0.02
C GLY A 750 -24.10 -24.13 -0.67
N HIS A 751 -23.60 -23.12 -1.38
CA HIS A 751 -24.03 -21.73 -1.37
C HIS A 751 -24.85 -21.32 -2.61
N ASP A 752 -24.71 -22.07 -3.70
CA ASP A 752 -25.50 -21.92 -4.93
C ASP A 752 -25.64 -23.29 -5.60
N LEU A 753 -26.68 -23.44 -6.41
CA LEU A 753 -27.07 -24.69 -7.06
C LEU A 753 -27.59 -24.42 -8.47
N HIS A 754 -27.08 -25.15 -9.44
CA HIS A 754 -27.61 -25.21 -10.81
C HIS A 754 -28.07 -26.63 -11.14
N VAL A 755 -29.17 -26.74 -11.86
CA VAL A 755 -29.78 -27.99 -12.28
C VAL A 755 -29.77 -28.09 -13.78
N PHE A 756 -29.26 -29.22 -14.29
CA PHE A 756 -29.35 -29.60 -15.68
C PHE A 756 -30.04 -30.95 -15.80
N ILE A 757 -30.92 -31.07 -16.78
CA ILE A 757 -31.67 -32.29 -17.08
C ILE A 757 -31.36 -32.67 -18.53
N ASN A 758 -30.81 -33.87 -18.73
CA ASN A 758 -30.34 -34.33 -20.04
C ASN A 758 -29.41 -33.32 -20.72
N GLY A 759 -28.51 -32.69 -19.95
CA GLY A 759 -27.57 -31.67 -20.43
C GLY A 759 -28.16 -30.28 -20.68
N GLN A 760 -29.46 -30.05 -20.43
CA GLN A 760 -30.12 -28.75 -20.62
C GLN A 760 -30.35 -28.06 -19.28
N PHE A 761 -30.08 -26.76 -19.19
CA PHE A 761 -30.30 -25.98 -17.97
C PHE A 761 -31.78 -25.92 -17.61
N ALA A 762 -32.11 -26.33 -16.40
CA ALA A 762 -33.48 -26.41 -15.89
C ALA A 762 -33.78 -25.36 -14.81
N GLY A 763 -32.76 -24.86 -14.10
CA GLY A 763 -32.93 -23.78 -13.12
C GLY A 763 -31.78 -23.66 -12.14
N SER A 764 -31.84 -22.61 -11.30
CA SER A 764 -30.86 -22.34 -10.27
C SER A 764 -31.50 -21.78 -9.01
N ARG A 765 -30.78 -21.85 -7.89
CA ARG A 765 -31.13 -21.16 -6.65
C ARG A 765 -29.87 -20.92 -5.81
N ALA A 766 -29.72 -19.70 -5.31
CA ALA A 766 -28.64 -19.29 -4.43
C ALA A 766 -29.13 -19.00 -3.00
N GLY A 767 -28.24 -19.20 -2.02
CA GLY A 767 -28.36 -18.66 -0.67
C GLY A 767 -27.84 -17.22 -0.60
N ASN A 768 -27.71 -16.66 0.61
CA ASN A 768 -27.13 -15.33 0.83
C ASN A 768 -26.21 -15.30 2.07
N GLY A 769 -25.56 -14.16 2.32
CA GLY A 769 -24.63 -13.98 3.44
C GLY A 769 -25.22 -14.18 4.84
N SER A 770 -26.55 -14.14 5.02
CA SER A 770 -27.22 -14.44 6.30
C SER A 770 -27.70 -15.89 6.40
N LYS A 771 -28.05 -16.52 5.27
CA LYS A 771 -28.53 -17.91 5.21
C LYS A 771 -28.02 -18.56 3.92
N SER A 772 -26.98 -19.39 4.06
CA SER A 772 -26.36 -20.09 2.94
C SER A 772 -27.19 -21.28 2.42
N SER A 773 -27.94 -21.95 3.30
CA SER A 773 -28.73 -23.15 2.98
C SER A 773 -29.85 -22.87 1.98
N ILE A 774 -30.13 -23.83 1.10
CA ILE A 774 -31.03 -23.72 -0.04
C ILE A 774 -31.96 -24.93 -0.08
N THR A 775 -33.23 -24.68 -0.39
CA THR A 775 -34.20 -25.70 -0.79
C THR A 775 -34.69 -25.36 -2.18
N LEU A 776 -34.33 -26.08 -3.21
CA LEU A 776 -34.84 -25.86 -4.57
C LEU A 776 -36.09 -26.70 -4.80
N GLU A 777 -37.17 -26.09 -5.26
CA GLU A 777 -38.32 -26.80 -5.85
C GLU A 777 -38.50 -26.30 -7.28
N LYS A 778 -38.30 -27.18 -8.27
CA LYS A 778 -38.31 -26.78 -9.67
C LYS A 778 -39.08 -27.80 -10.52
N PRO A 779 -40.13 -27.39 -11.24
CA PRO A 779 -40.71 -28.21 -12.31
C PRO A 779 -39.66 -28.50 -13.38
N ILE A 780 -39.51 -29.77 -13.76
CA ILE A 780 -38.53 -30.23 -14.75
C ILE A 780 -39.20 -31.05 -15.85
N THR A 781 -38.57 -31.09 -17.02
CA THR A 781 -39.03 -31.91 -18.15
C THR A 781 -38.24 -33.21 -18.20
N LEU A 782 -38.94 -34.34 -18.09
CA LEU A 782 -38.37 -35.68 -18.26
C LEU A 782 -38.94 -36.32 -19.54
N LYS A 783 -38.16 -37.18 -20.20
CA LYS A 783 -38.59 -38.00 -21.33
C LYS A 783 -38.82 -39.45 -20.90
N SER A 784 -39.55 -40.23 -21.69
CA SER A 784 -39.61 -41.68 -21.48
C SER A 784 -38.21 -42.31 -21.58
N GLY A 785 -37.93 -43.29 -20.73
CA GLY A 785 -36.63 -43.97 -20.64
C GLY A 785 -35.63 -43.24 -19.73
N LYS A 786 -34.34 -43.33 -20.05
CA LYS A 786 -33.26 -42.80 -19.21
C LYS A 786 -33.22 -41.29 -19.26
N ASN A 787 -33.17 -40.65 -18.09
CA ASN A 787 -32.93 -39.24 -17.92
C ASN A 787 -31.72 -39.01 -17.03
N ASP A 788 -30.80 -38.17 -17.48
CA ASP A 788 -29.64 -37.76 -16.69
C ASP A 788 -29.99 -36.47 -15.92
N ILE A 789 -29.58 -36.42 -14.65
CA ILE A 789 -29.79 -35.30 -13.74
C ILE A 789 -28.41 -34.87 -13.24
N ASP A 790 -27.96 -33.70 -13.67
CA ASP A 790 -26.69 -33.11 -13.28
C ASP A 790 -26.96 -31.89 -12.39
N LEU A 791 -26.49 -31.95 -11.16
CA LEU A 791 -26.57 -30.86 -10.20
C LEU A 791 -25.16 -30.30 -10.00
N LEU A 792 -24.97 -29.01 -10.29
CA LEU A 792 -23.73 -28.31 -10.00
C LEU A 792 -23.92 -27.54 -8.69
N SER A 793 -23.12 -27.88 -7.69
CA SER A 793 -23.12 -27.22 -6.39
C SER A 793 -21.91 -26.31 -6.25
N MET A 794 -22.10 -25.11 -5.71
CA MET A 794 -21.05 -24.09 -5.64
C MET A 794 -20.88 -23.51 -4.25
N THR A 795 -19.63 -23.37 -3.80
CA THR A 795 -19.27 -22.59 -2.61
C THR A 795 -18.84 -21.18 -3.02
N VAL A 796 -19.45 -20.14 -2.45
CA VAL A 796 -19.05 -18.74 -2.66
C VAL A 796 -18.16 -18.27 -1.50
N GLY A 797 -16.95 -18.86 -1.43
CA GLY A 797 -16.09 -18.78 -0.25
C GLY A 797 -16.64 -19.55 0.96
N LEU A 798 -15.78 -19.95 1.89
CA LEU A 798 -16.12 -20.75 3.06
C LEU A 798 -16.40 -19.89 4.29
N LYS A 799 -17.17 -20.46 5.21
CA LYS A 799 -17.54 -19.83 6.48
C LYS A 799 -16.30 -19.42 7.28
N ASN A 800 -16.30 -18.21 7.81
CA ASN A 800 -15.13 -17.58 8.42
C ASN A 800 -15.30 -17.14 9.88
N TYR A 801 -16.51 -17.23 10.46
CA TYR A 801 -16.80 -16.74 11.81
C TYR A 801 -17.85 -17.60 12.55
N GLY A 802 -17.75 -17.64 13.89
CA GLY A 802 -18.67 -18.33 14.79
C GLY A 802 -18.04 -19.53 15.50
N SER A 803 -18.63 -20.01 16.59
CA SER A 803 -18.20 -21.26 17.23
C SER A 803 -18.40 -22.45 16.30
N PHE A 804 -17.42 -23.36 16.25
CA PHE A 804 -17.45 -24.59 15.45
C PHE A 804 -17.75 -24.35 13.96
N PHE A 805 -17.42 -23.17 13.42
CA PHE A 805 -17.72 -22.83 12.03
C PHE A 805 -17.07 -23.81 11.04
N ASP A 806 -15.96 -24.43 11.44
CA ASP A 806 -15.21 -25.44 10.72
C ASP A 806 -15.98 -26.74 10.49
N THR A 807 -16.99 -27.01 11.33
CA THR A 807 -17.83 -28.21 11.26
C THR A 807 -19.04 -28.07 10.34
N TRP A 808 -19.28 -26.86 9.82
CA TRP A 808 -20.42 -26.59 8.95
C TRP A 808 -20.09 -27.09 7.54
N GLY A 809 -20.86 -28.06 7.08
CA GLY A 809 -20.75 -28.60 5.73
C GLY A 809 -21.24 -27.64 4.65
N ALA A 810 -21.03 -28.02 3.39
CA ALA A 810 -21.53 -27.32 2.21
C ALA A 810 -22.04 -28.30 1.15
N GLY A 811 -22.80 -27.78 0.19
CA GLY A 811 -23.33 -28.52 -0.94
C GLY A 811 -24.54 -29.40 -0.63
N ILE A 812 -24.83 -30.31 -1.55
CA ILE A 812 -26.07 -31.08 -1.58
C ILE A 812 -25.98 -32.25 -0.61
N THR A 813 -26.50 -32.05 0.60
CA THR A 813 -26.60 -33.09 1.63
C THR A 813 -27.99 -33.74 1.69
N GLY A 814 -28.93 -33.23 0.88
CA GLY A 814 -30.23 -33.82 0.64
C GLY A 814 -31.28 -33.46 1.69
N PRO A 815 -32.53 -33.95 1.48
CA PRO A 815 -32.90 -34.91 0.44
C PRO A 815 -32.94 -34.35 -0.99
N VAL A 816 -32.76 -35.24 -1.97
CA VAL A 816 -33.02 -35.01 -3.40
C VAL A 816 -34.21 -35.88 -3.81
N LYS A 817 -35.34 -35.28 -4.17
CA LYS A 817 -36.60 -35.99 -4.48
C LYS A 817 -37.19 -35.56 -5.81
N LEU A 818 -37.87 -36.47 -6.48
CA LEU A 818 -38.72 -36.19 -7.64
C LEU A 818 -40.18 -36.43 -7.26
N LYS A 819 -41.01 -35.40 -7.33
CA LYS A 819 -42.42 -35.42 -6.98
C LYS A 819 -43.29 -35.55 -8.22
N GLY A 820 -44.44 -36.21 -8.09
CA GLY A 820 -45.46 -36.30 -9.15
C GLY A 820 -45.35 -37.51 -10.09
N PHE A 821 -44.70 -38.59 -9.64
CA PHE A 821 -44.72 -39.89 -10.33
C PHE A 821 -45.98 -40.68 -9.94
N ASN A 822 -46.49 -41.53 -10.84
CA ASN A 822 -47.68 -42.36 -10.63
C ASN A 822 -47.59 -43.23 -9.36
N GLY A 823 -46.38 -43.75 -9.07
CA GLY A 823 -46.10 -44.58 -7.90
C GLY A 823 -45.73 -43.82 -6.62
N GLY A 824 -45.96 -42.50 -6.57
CA GLY A 824 -45.52 -41.61 -5.50
C GLY A 824 -44.11 -41.05 -5.70
N ASP A 825 -43.73 -40.11 -4.83
CA ASP A 825 -42.45 -39.41 -4.91
C ASP A 825 -41.25 -40.36 -4.86
N LYS A 826 -40.23 -40.10 -5.69
CA LYS A 826 -38.99 -40.86 -5.75
C LYS A 826 -37.88 -40.12 -4.99
N ASP A 827 -37.30 -40.76 -3.97
CA ASP A 827 -36.12 -40.25 -3.29
C ASP A 827 -34.84 -40.76 -3.98
N LEU A 828 -34.00 -39.84 -4.44
CA LEU A 828 -32.75 -40.13 -5.15
C LEU A 828 -31.54 -40.08 -4.22
N SER A 829 -31.72 -39.69 -2.96
CA SER A 829 -30.61 -39.33 -2.05
C SER A 829 -29.68 -40.49 -1.75
N SER A 830 -30.16 -41.74 -1.79
CA SER A 830 -29.37 -42.95 -1.50
C SER A 830 -28.91 -43.70 -2.76
N GLN A 831 -29.25 -43.20 -3.95
CA GLN A 831 -28.87 -43.86 -5.21
C GLN A 831 -27.37 -43.74 -5.49
N GLN A 832 -26.92 -44.39 -6.56
CA GLN A 832 -25.56 -44.19 -7.05
C GLN A 832 -25.46 -42.81 -7.72
N TRP A 833 -24.53 -42.00 -7.22
CA TRP A 833 -24.17 -40.71 -7.78
C TRP A 833 -22.75 -40.76 -8.32
N ALA A 834 -22.52 -40.10 -9.45
CA ALA A 834 -21.21 -39.81 -9.98
C ALA A 834 -20.83 -38.36 -9.69
N TYR A 835 -19.55 -38.13 -9.42
CA TYR A 835 -19.02 -36.87 -8.91
C TYR A 835 -17.85 -36.39 -9.75
N GLN A 836 -17.76 -35.07 -9.93
CA GLN A 836 -16.62 -34.43 -10.57
C GLN A 836 -16.26 -33.15 -9.82
N ILE A 837 -15.04 -33.13 -9.28
CA ILE A 837 -14.48 -31.94 -8.62
C ILE A 837 -14.03 -30.96 -9.71
N GLY A 838 -14.49 -29.72 -9.58
CA GLY A 838 -14.11 -28.60 -10.42
C GLY A 838 -14.59 -28.68 -11.87
N LEU A 839 -14.19 -27.66 -12.62
CA LEU A 839 -14.48 -27.53 -14.04
C LEU A 839 -13.33 -28.08 -14.89
N LYS A 840 -13.65 -28.53 -16.11
CA LYS A 840 -12.66 -28.92 -17.12
C LYS A 840 -11.74 -27.76 -17.44
N GLY A 841 -12.29 -26.55 -17.61
CA GLY A 841 -11.48 -25.37 -17.88
C GLY A 841 -10.57 -24.96 -16.72
N GLU A 842 -10.94 -25.24 -15.47
CA GLU A 842 -10.03 -25.08 -14.32
C GLU A 842 -8.87 -26.08 -14.39
N ARG A 843 -9.17 -27.37 -14.65
CA ARG A 843 -8.13 -28.41 -14.73
C ARG A 843 -7.18 -28.20 -15.91
N LEU A 844 -7.69 -27.76 -17.05
CA LEU A 844 -6.91 -27.47 -18.25
C LEU A 844 -6.34 -26.05 -18.25
N GLN A 845 -6.59 -25.28 -17.17
CA GLN A 845 -6.05 -23.94 -16.95
C GLN A 845 -6.34 -22.95 -18.10
N PHE A 846 -7.57 -22.97 -18.62
CA PHE A 846 -8.00 -22.05 -19.71
C PHE A 846 -7.79 -20.58 -19.36
N TYR A 847 -7.86 -20.26 -18.07
CA TYR A 847 -7.63 -18.92 -17.53
C TYR A 847 -6.22 -18.35 -17.79
N THR A 848 -5.22 -19.19 -18.09
CA THR A 848 -3.88 -18.71 -18.46
C THR A 848 -3.88 -17.96 -19.79
N GLY A 849 -4.88 -18.19 -20.64
CA GLY A 849 -4.96 -17.61 -21.96
C GLY A 849 -4.00 -18.22 -22.98
N GLU A 850 -3.08 -19.09 -22.56
CA GLU A 850 -2.20 -19.84 -23.45
C GLU A 850 -3.03 -20.83 -24.29
N ASN A 851 -2.54 -21.12 -25.48
CA ASN A 851 -3.14 -22.11 -26.37
C ASN A 851 -2.31 -23.40 -26.23
N PRO A 852 -2.57 -24.27 -25.23
CA PRO A 852 -1.94 -25.58 -25.25
C PRO A 852 -2.33 -26.22 -26.59
N ALA A 853 -1.42 -26.95 -27.22
CA ALA A 853 -1.57 -27.53 -28.56
C ALA A 853 -2.81 -28.45 -28.75
N THR A 854 -3.62 -28.63 -27.71
CA THR A 854 -4.76 -29.52 -27.57
C THR A 854 -6.12 -28.82 -27.28
N THR A 855 -6.19 -27.49 -27.12
CA THR A 855 -7.46 -26.79 -26.81
C THR A 855 -7.93 -25.89 -27.96
N PRO A 856 -8.91 -26.30 -28.79
CA PRO A 856 -9.39 -25.48 -29.88
C PRO A 856 -10.43 -24.47 -29.37
N TRP A 857 -9.96 -23.30 -28.89
CA TRP A 857 -10.84 -22.13 -28.75
C TRP A 857 -11.61 -21.92 -30.06
N THR A 858 -12.94 -21.82 -29.96
CA THR A 858 -13.76 -21.59 -31.15
C THR A 858 -13.80 -20.09 -31.42
N SER A 859 -13.50 -19.71 -32.66
CA SER A 859 -13.68 -18.35 -33.17
C SER A 859 -14.61 -18.44 -34.38
N GLY A 860 -15.75 -17.75 -34.36
CA GLY A 860 -16.74 -17.76 -35.43
C GLY A 860 -17.56 -16.48 -35.45
N GLU A 861 -18.38 -16.32 -36.49
CA GLU A 861 -19.17 -15.08 -36.69
C GLU A 861 -20.26 -14.87 -35.63
N ILE A 862 -20.78 -15.94 -35.02
CA ILE A 862 -21.85 -15.89 -34.02
C ILE A 862 -21.31 -16.26 -32.64
N LEU A 863 -21.10 -15.26 -31.79
CA LEU A 863 -20.73 -15.42 -30.40
C LEU A 863 -21.93 -15.94 -29.58
N PRO A 864 -21.86 -17.10 -28.91
CA PRO A 864 -22.92 -17.55 -28.02
C PRO A 864 -23.02 -16.60 -26.82
N LYS A 865 -24.26 -16.23 -26.49
CA LYS A 865 -24.62 -15.30 -25.41
C LYS A 865 -25.78 -15.89 -24.63
N ASN A 866 -25.92 -15.49 -23.36
CA ASN A 866 -27.03 -15.89 -22.48
C ASN A 866 -27.19 -17.42 -22.37
N GLN A 867 -26.07 -18.16 -22.45
CA GLN A 867 -26.00 -19.59 -22.23
C GLN A 867 -25.09 -19.86 -21.04
N PRO A 868 -25.43 -20.81 -20.17
CA PRO A 868 -24.62 -21.12 -19.00
C PRO A 868 -23.36 -21.88 -19.40
N MET A 869 -22.39 -21.91 -18.48
CA MET A 869 -21.19 -22.74 -18.57
C MET A 869 -20.34 -22.43 -19.82
N LEU A 870 -20.05 -21.15 -20.05
CA LEU A 870 -19.22 -20.69 -21.16
C LEU A 870 -17.90 -20.10 -20.67
N TRP A 871 -16.82 -20.43 -21.35
CA TRP A 871 -15.57 -19.70 -21.25
C TRP A 871 -15.48 -18.72 -22.41
N TYR A 872 -15.13 -17.48 -22.12
CA TYR A 872 -14.84 -16.45 -23.11
C TYR A 872 -13.38 -16.03 -23.01
N LYS A 873 -12.79 -15.70 -24.15
CA LYS A 873 -11.45 -15.15 -24.26
C LYS A 873 -11.45 -13.98 -25.22
N ASN A 874 -10.77 -12.92 -24.85
CA ASN A 874 -10.52 -11.76 -25.70
C ASN A 874 -9.10 -11.23 -25.45
N THR A 875 -8.63 -10.37 -26.35
CA THR A 875 -7.37 -9.63 -26.21
C THR A 875 -7.62 -8.14 -26.21
N PHE A 876 -6.85 -7.40 -25.42
CA PHE A 876 -7.02 -5.95 -25.30
C PHE A 876 -5.69 -5.23 -25.06
N ASP A 877 -5.66 -3.95 -25.42
CA ASP A 877 -4.55 -3.06 -25.10
C ASP A 877 -4.84 -2.32 -23.78
N ALA A 878 -3.79 -1.97 -23.04
CA ALA A 878 -3.97 -1.26 -21.78
C ALA A 878 -4.71 0.06 -22.01
N PRO A 879 -5.69 0.40 -21.16
CA PRO A 879 -6.25 1.75 -21.18
C PRO A 879 -5.18 2.82 -20.98
N ASP A 880 -5.36 3.99 -21.58
CA ASP A 880 -4.38 5.09 -21.44
C ASP A 880 -4.26 5.59 -19.98
N GLY A 881 -3.14 6.26 -19.68
CA GLY A 881 -2.90 6.93 -18.40
C GLY A 881 -2.53 6.01 -17.23
N ASN A 882 -2.43 6.62 -16.04
CA ASN A 882 -2.02 5.95 -14.80
C ASN A 882 -3.18 5.74 -13.80
N ASP A 883 -4.38 6.21 -14.13
CA ASP A 883 -5.55 6.11 -13.26
C ASP A 883 -5.93 4.64 -13.02
N PRO A 884 -6.42 4.25 -11.84
CA PRO A 884 -6.85 2.87 -11.59
C PRO A 884 -7.91 2.41 -12.59
N ILE A 885 -7.88 1.12 -12.94
CA ILE A 885 -8.80 0.52 -13.91
C ILE A 885 -9.69 -0.54 -13.26
N ALA A 886 -10.90 -0.66 -13.77
CA ALA A 886 -11.86 -1.69 -13.40
C ALA A 886 -12.51 -2.27 -14.67
N LEU A 887 -12.97 -3.51 -14.56
CA LEU A 887 -13.89 -4.10 -15.52
C LEU A 887 -15.32 -3.86 -15.05
N ASN A 888 -16.13 -3.24 -15.90
CA ASN A 888 -17.58 -3.26 -15.75
C ASN A 888 -18.10 -4.58 -16.31
N LEU A 889 -18.60 -5.44 -15.43
CA LEU A 889 -19.11 -6.76 -15.78
C LEU A 889 -20.63 -6.84 -15.75
N SER A 890 -21.36 -5.72 -15.68
CA SER A 890 -22.84 -5.71 -15.54
C SER A 890 -23.61 -6.43 -16.65
N GLY A 891 -22.99 -6.65 -17.82
CA GLY A 891 -23.57 -7.47 -18.90
C GLY A 891 -23.50 -8.98 -18.69
N LEU A 892 -22.84 -9.44 -17.62
CA LEU A 892 -22.59 -10.84 -17.30
C LEU A 892 -23.46 -11.33 -16.15
N GLY A 893 -23.46 -12.65 -15.92
CA GLY A 893 -24.28 -13.31 -14.90
C GLY A 893 -23.55 -13.47 -13.59
N LYS A 894 -22.73 -14.52 -13.52
CA LYS A 894 -21.89 -14.91 -12.39
C LYS A 894 -20.68 -15.68 -12.92
N GLY A 895 -19.54 -15.58 -12.25
CA GLY A 895 -18.42 -16.47 -12.53
C GLY A 895 -17.09 -15.85 -12.13
N PHE A 896 -16.09 -15.98 -12.99
CA PHE A 896 -14.72 -15.59 -12.69
C PHE A 896 -14.07 -14.86 -13.86
N ALA A 897 -13.15 -13.96 -13.55
CA ALA A 897 -12.40 -13.23 -14.54
C ALA A 897 -10.89 -13.25 -14.24
N TRP A 898 -10.10 -13.26 -15.32
CA TRP A 898 -8.65 -13.27 -15.28
C TRP A 898 -8.07 -12.33 -16.33
N VAL A 899 -7.01 -11.63 -15.95
CA VAL A 899 -6.20 -10.80 -16.85
C VAL A 899 -4.79 -11.34 -16.84
N ASN A 900 -4.29 -11.77 -18.00
CA ASN A 900 -2.96 -12.34 -18.16
C ASN A 900 -2.69 -13.50 -17.17
N GLY A 901 -3.67 -14.39 -16.99
CA GLY A 901 -3.60 -15.51 -16.03
C GLY A 901 -3.80 -15.11 -14.56
N GLN A 902 -3.82 -13.83 -14.22
CA GLN A 902 -4.06 -13.35 -12.86
C GLN A 902 -5.55 -13.24 -12.57
N SER A 903 -6.02 -13.93 -11.55
CA SER A 903 -7.44 -13.93 -11.19
C SER A 903 -7.83 -12.63 -10.49
N ILE A 904 -8.75 -11.88 -11.10
CA ILE A 904 -9.31 -10.66 -10.49
C ILE A 904 -10.29 -11.01 -9.36
N GLY A 905 -10.90 -12.18 -9.43
CA GLY A 905 -11.83 -12.71 -8.42
C GLY A 905 -13.15 -13.16 -9.04
N ARG A 906 -14.12 -13.44 -8.15
CA ARG A 906 -15.49 -13.77 -8.53
C ARG A 906 -16.20 -12.52 -9.05
N TYR A 907 -17.12 -12.68 -10.00
CA TYR A 907 -18.09 -11.65 -10.33
C TYR A 907 -19.51 -12.19 -10.16
N TRP A 908 -20.43 -11.33 -9.71
CA TRP A 908 -21.84 -11.66 -9.58
C TRP A 908 -22.74 -10.41 -9.63
N PRO A 909 -22.70 -9.64 -10.73
CA PRO A 909 -23.47 -8.41 -10.86
C PRO A 909 -24.99 -8.68 -10.89
N THR A 910 -25.43 -9.86 -11.31
CA THR A 910 -26.87 -10.21 -11.26
C THR A 910 -27.38 -10.46 -9.85
N TYR A 911 -26.52 -10.53 -8.82
CA TYR A 911 -26.98 -10.60 -7.44
C TYR A 911 -27.29 -9.19 -6.91
N ILE A 912 -28.53 -8.78 -7.14
CA ILE A 912 -29.05 -7.45 -6.85
C ILE A 912 -29.30 -7.26 -5.35
N ALA A 913 -28.90 -6.09 -4.83
CA ALA A 913 -29.19 -5.66 -3.47
C ALA A 913 -30.70 -5.43 -3.27
N PRO A 914 -31.25 -5.62 -2.06
CA PRO A 914 -32.66 -5.31 -1.79
C PRO A 914 -33.05 -3.88 -2.21
N ALA A 915 -34.25 -3.71 -2.75
CA ALA A 915 -34.72 -2.43 -3.29
C ALA A 915 -35.00 -1.35 -2.22
N SER A 916 -35.16 -1.74 -0.95
CA SER A 916 -35.44 -0.84 0.18
C SER A 916 -34.32 -0.87 1.22
N GLY A 917 -34.28 0.09 2.15
CA GLY A 917 -33.31 0.12 3.27
C GLY A 917 -32.09 0.99 3.04
N CYS A 918 -32.02 1.70 1.91
CA CYS A 918 -31.03 2.76 1.67
C CYS A 918 -31.61 4.12 2.03
N THR A 919 -30.73 5.08 2.31
CA THR A 919 -31.09 6.45 2.66
C THR A 919 -30.46 7.42 1.66
N ASP A 920 -31.22 8.39 1.16
CA ASP A 920 -30.72 9.43 0.23
C ASP A 920 -29.72 10.37 0.91
N SER A 921 -29.84 10.52 2.23
CA SER A 921 -28.89 11.21 3.10
C SER A 921 -28.87 10.52 4.46
N CYS A 922 -27.68 10.23 5.00
CA CYS A 922 -27.55 9.63 6.32
C CYS A 922 -27.15 10.69 7.34
N ASP A 923 -27.86 10.74 8.46
CA ASP A 923 -27.51 11.58 9.60
C ASP A 923 -26.32 10.97 10.36
N TYR A 924 -25.25 11.74 10.53
CA TYR A 924 -24.09 11.29 11.30
C TYR A 924 -24.41 11.13 12.78
N ARG A 925 -25.40 11.86 13.31
CA ARG A 925 -25.68 11.94 14.75
C ARG A 925 -26.24 10.64 15.30
N GLY A 926 -25.81 10.30 16.51
CA GLY A 926 -26.22 9.10 17.24
C GLY A 926 -25.49 7.83 16.81
N ALA A 927 -25.58 6.80 17.64
CA ALA A 927 -24.84 5.56 17.48
C ALA A 927 -25.00 4.94 16.09
N TYR A 928 -23.87 4.60 15.48
CA TYR A 928 -23.77 3.95 14.18
C TYR A 928 -23.94 2.43 14.31
N SER A 929 -24.54 1.84 13.28
CA SER A 929 -24.54 0.40 13.01
C SER A 929 -24.37 0.20 11.51
N TYR A 930 -23.94 -0.99 11.09
CA TYR A 930 -23.75 -1.32 9.66
C TYR A 930 -25.02 -1.16 8.81
N GLY A 931 -26.20 -1.14 9.45
CA GLY A 931 -27.50 -0.91 8.79
C GLY A 931 -27.95 0.56 8.77
N LYS A 932 -27.21 1.49 9.41
CA LYS A 932 -27.63 2.90 9.55
C LYS A 932 -27.52 3.66 8.23
N CYS A 933 -26.40 3.53 7.52
CA CYS A 933 -26.18 4.22 6.25
C CYS A 933 -25.80 3.20 5.17
N GLN A 934 -26.70 3.02 4.21
CA GLN A 934 -26.56 2.07 3.12
C GLN A 934 -26.95 2.73 1.80
N THR A 935 -26.28 2.36 0.72
CA THR A 935 -26.54 2.84 -0.65
C THR A 935 -26.68 1.66 -1.61
N ASN A 936 -26.96 1.99 -2.88
CA ASN A 936 -27.01 1.03 -3.98
C ASN A 936 -28.16 0.00 -3.88
N CYS A 937 -29.30 0.38 -3.31
CA CYS A 937 -30.48 -0.47 -3.26
C CYS A 937 -31.07 -0.71 -4.66
N GLY A 938 -31.50 -1.95 -4.92
CA GLY A 938 -32.07 -2.35 -6.21
C GLY A 938 -31.06 -2.39 -7.36
N GLN A 939 -29.77 -2.24 -7.06
CA GLN A 939 -28.66 -2.31 -8.02
C GLN A 939 -27.78 -3.54 -7.71
N PRO A 940 -26.96 -4.01 -8.66
CA PRO A 940 -25.91 -4.98 -8.40
C PRO A 940 -25.08 -4.61 -7.18
N SER A 941 -24.88 -5.58 -6.27
CA SER A 941 -23.99 -5.37 -5.11
C SER A 941 -22.59 -4.91 -5.52
N GLN A 942 -22.05 -5.48 -6.61
CA GLN A 942 -20.80 -5.05 -7.22
C GLN A 942 -20.87 -5.14 -8.77
N GLU A 943 -20.65 -4.00 -9.43
CA GLU A 943 -20.61 -3.88 -10.89
C GLU A 943 -19.19 -3.82 -11.45
N LEU A 944 -18.31 -3.18 -10.68
CA LEU A 944 -16.95 -2.83 -11.07
C LEU A 944 -15.96 -3.73 -10.34
N TYR A 945 -15.07 -4.33 -11.11
CA TYR A 945 -14.10 -5.31 -10.64
C TYR A 945 -12.70 -4.79 -10.89
N HIS A 946 -11.97 -4.49 -9.82
CA HIS A 946 -10.65 -3.89 -9.87
C HIS A 946 -9.66 -4.76 -10.65
N VAL A 947 -8.97 -4.13 -11.61
CA VAL A 947 -7.83 -4.72 -12.32
C VAL A 947 -6.58 -3.93 -11.94
N PRO A 948 -5.62 -4.51 -11.21
CA PRO A 948 -4.39 -3.81 -10.92
C PRO A 948 -3.63 -3.43 -12.20
N ARG A 949 -3.21 -2.17 -12.29
CA ARG A 949 -2.40 -1.68 -13.43
C ARG A 949 -1.13 -2.52 -13.66
N SER A 950 -0.52 -3.05 -12.59
CA SER A 950 0.67 -3.92 -12.67
C SER A 950 0.43 -5.27 -13.34
N TRP A 951 -0.83 -5.68 -13.55
CA TRP A 951 -1.17 -6.94 -14.24
C TRP A 951 -1.35 -6.75 -15.74
N VAL A 952 -1.35 -5.51 -16.22
CA VAL A 952 -1.63 -5.16 -17.62
C VAL A 952 -0.35 -4.65 -18.29
N GLN A 953 -0.05 -5.20 -19.46
CA GLN A 953 1.01 -4.76 -20.37
C GLN A 953 0.45 -3.72 -21.35
N PRO A 954 1.29 -2.89 -21.99
CA PRO A 954 0.81 -1.87 -22.94
C PRO A 954 -0.10 -2.44 -24.04
N THR A 955 0.24 -3.60 -24.60
CA THR A 955 -0.55 -4.28 -25.63
C THR A 955 -0.54 -5.79 -25.44
N GLY A 956 -1.47 -6.48 -26.11
CA GLY A 956 -1.48 -7.94 -26.18
C GLY A 956 -1.91 -8.63 -24.87
N ASN A 957 -2.68 -7.95 -24.04
CA ASN A 957 -3.24 -8.55 -22.83
C ASN A 957 -4.32 -9.57 -23.19
N VAL A 958 -4.50 -10.58 -22.35
CA VAL A 958 -5.54 -11.59 -22.50
C VAL A 958 -6.53 -11.45 -21.34
N LEU A 959 -7.80 -11.28 -21.68
CA LEU A 959 -8.93 -11.38 -20.78
C LEU A 959 -9.58 -12.76 -20.95
N VAL A 960 -9.70 -13.51 -19.86
CA VAL A 960 -10.48 -14.75 -19.83
C VAL A 960 -11.61 -14.59 -18.82
N LEU A 961 -12.80 -15.02 -19.21
CA LEU A 961 -14.00 -15.04 -18.38
C LEU A 961 -14.54 -16.46 -18.34
N PHE A 962 -14.94 -16.92 -17.17
CA PHE A 962 -15.85 -18.06 -17.04
C PHE A 962 -17.21 -17.52 -16.63
N GLU A 963 -18.21 -17.71 -17.49
CA GLU A 963 -19.60 -17.32 -17.30
C GLU A 963 -20.45 -18.55 -16.94
N GLU A 964 -20.95 -18.53 -15.72
CA GLU A 964 -21.63 -19.65 -15.08
C GLU A 964 -23.11 -19.73 -15.46
N VAL A 965 -23.81 -18.60 -15.47
CA VAL A 965 -25.28 -18.54 -15.60
C VAL A 965 -25.70 -18.16 -17.03
N GLY A 966 -24.92 -17.29 -17.65
CA GLY A 966 -25.15 -16.76 -18.99
C GLY A 966 -25.24 -15.24 -18.97
N GLY A 967 -24.55 -14.62 -19.93
CA GLY A 967 -24.55 -13.19 -20.13
C GLY A 967 -24.07 -12.81 -21.53
N ASP A 968 -23.88 -11.52 -21.74
CA ASP A 968 -23.39 -10.96 -22.99
C ASP A 968 -22.02 -10.30 -22.78
N PRO A 969 -20.91 -10.98 -23.13
CA PRO A 969 -19.57 -10.42 -22.97
C PRO A 969 -19.31 -9.20 -23.86
N THR A 970 -20.17 -8.89 -24.85
CA THR A 970 -20.02 -7.67 -25.67
C THR A 970 -20.45 -6.39 -24.94
N GLN A 971 -21.11 -6.51 -23.79
CA GLN A 971 -21.54 -5.38 -22.96
C GLN A 971 -20.51 -5.02 -21.87
N ILE A 972 -19.43 -5.79 -21.73
CA ILE A 972 -18.38 -5.48 -20.78
C ILE A 972 -17.55 -4.30 -21.28
N SER A 973 -16.96 -3.55 -20.36
CA SER A 973 -16.12 -2.42 -20.72
C SER A 973 -15.04 -2.18 -19.67
N PHE A 974 -13.91 -1.60 -20.10
CA PHE A 974 -12.93 -1.06 -19.17
C PHE A 974 -13.36 0.33 -18.71
N MET A 975 -13.23 0.55 -17.41
CA MET A 975 -13.51 1.80 -16.75
C MET A 975 -12.22 2.32 -16.10
N THR A 976 -11.97 3.62 -16.18
CA THR A 976 -10.96 4.31 -15.38
C THR A 976 -11.62 5.05 -14.22
N ARG A 977 -10.97 5.02 -13.06
CA ARG A 977 -11.46 5.70 -11.86
C ARG A 977 -10.71 7.01 -11.67
N THR A 978 -11.39 8.14 -11.88
CA THR A 978 -10.78 9.47 -11.87
C THR A 978 -11.44 10.39 -10.84
N VAL A 979 -10.64 11.28 -10.26
CA VAL A 979 -11.14 12.38 -9.44
C VAL A 979 -11.41 13.57 -10.37
N LYS A 980 -12.67 13.82 -10.70
CA LYS A 980 -13.01 14.88 -11.67
C LYS A 980 -13.12 16.27 -11.08
N THR A 981 -13.71 16.35 -9.89
CA THR A 981 -14.10 17.63 -9.31
C THR A 981 -13.71 17.63 -7.84
N LEU A 982 -12.93 18.64 -7.48
CA LEU A 982 -12.63 19.01 -6.11
C LEU A 982 -13.71 19.98 -5.66
N CYS A 983 -14.24 19.76 -4.47
CA CYS A 983 -15.20 20.65 -3.88
C CYS A 983 -14.76 21.01 -2.47
N SER A 984 -15.10 22.21 -2.02
CA SER A 984 -14.96 22.55 -0.61
C SER A 984 -16.02 23.56 -0.23
N HIS A 985 -16.54 23.44 0.99
CA HIS A 985 -17.57 24.32 1.54
C HIS A 985 -17.21 24.64 2.99
N VAL A 986 -16.76 25.87 3.22
CA VAL A 986 -16.27 26.33 4.53
C VAL A 986 -17.00 27.60 4.92
N SER A 987 -17.54 27.62 6.14
CA SER A 987 -18.20 28.81 6.73
C SER A 987 -17.24 29.63 7.58
N GLU A 988 -17.52 30.92 7.75
CA GLU A 988 -16.80 31.81 8.68
C GLU A 988 -16.85 31.33 10.15
N THR A 989 -17.78 30.43 10.49
CA THR A 989 -17.89 29.83 11.83
C THR A 989 -17.07 28.55 12.00
N HIS A 990 -16.47 28.02 10.92
CA HIS A 990 -15.57 26.87 11.03
C HIS A 990 -14.30 27.24 11.77
N LEU A 991 -13.59 26.23 12.26
CA LEU A 991 -12.27 26.41 12.85
C LEU A 991 -11.20 26.52 11.76
N PRO A 992 -10.13 27.29 12.00
CA PRO A 992 -8.95 27.30 11.13
C PRO A 992 -8.30 25.91 11.07
N PRO A 993 -7.58 25.60 9.99
CA PRO A 993 -6.79 24.38 9.88
C PRO A 993 -5.83 24.18 11.07
N VAL A 994 -5.64 22.93 11.50
CA VAL A 994 -4.94 22.61 12.76
C VAL A 994 -3.45 23.00 12.70
N ASP A 995 -2.86 23.02 11.50
CA ASP A 995 -1.46 23.42 11.30
C ASP A 995 -1.16 24.90 11.57
N LEU A 996 -2.17 25.77 11.57
CA LEU A 996 -2.02 27.19 11.92
C LEU A 996 -1.97 27.43 13.44
N TRP A 997 -2.17 26.39 14.26
CA TRP A 997 -2.19 26.49 15.71
C TRP A 997 -0.96 27.20 16.30
N HIS A 998 0.25 26.84 15.86
CA HIS A 998 1.47 27.42 16.41
C HIS A 998 1.64 28.92 16.13
N LEU A 999 1.02 29.44 15.06
CA LEU A 999 1.01 30.87 14.76
C LEU A 999 0.15 31.65 15.76
N SER A 1000 -0.97 31.06 16.20
CA SER A 1000 -1.83 31.63 17.24
C SER A 1000 -1.24 31.54 18.65
N ALA A 1001 -0.44 30.50 18.94
CA ALA A 1001 0.20 30.31 20.25
C ALA A 1001 1.42 31.22 20.48
N LYS A 1002 2.13 31.62 19.41
CA LYS A 1002 3.35 32.45 19.49
C LYS A 1002 3.08 33.95 19.59
N SER A 1003 1.90 34.43 19.21
CA SER A 1003 1.67 35.88 19.12
C SER A 1003 1.53 36.56 20.48
N GLY A 1004 1.22 35.83 21.56
CA GLY A 1004 1.06 36.38 22.91
C GLY A 1004 -0.02 37.49 23.04
N SER A 1005 -0.63 37.88 21.93
CA SER A 1005 -1.63 38.90 21.79
C SER A 1005 -3.00 38.23 21.74
N GLU A 1006 -3.82 38.51 22.74
CA GLU A 1006 -5.26 38.35 22.63
C GLU A 1006 -5.74 39.20 21.45
N GLY A 1007 -5.89 38.62 20.25
CA GLY A 1007 -6.43 39.40 19.14
C GLY A 1007 -6.41 38.82 17.72
N ILE A 1008 -5.45 37.98 17.33
CA ILE A 1008 -5.40 37.47 15.95
C ILE A 1008 -5.64 35.96 15.95
N LYS A 1009 -6.92 35.57 15.96
CA LYS A 1009 -7.30 34.21 15.58
C LYS A 1009 -7.15 34.11 14.05
N PRO A 1010 -6.40 33.14 13.51
CA PRO A 1010 -6.39 32.92 12.08
C PRO A 1010 -7.82 32.69 11.59
N ASN A 1011 -8.15 33.18 10.40
CA ASN A 1011 -9.47 32.98 9.82
C ASN A 1011 -9.59 31.54 9.25
N PRO A 1012 -10.81 31.02 9.08
CA PRO A 1012 -11.01 29.72 8.44
C PRO A 1012 -10.47 29.74 7.00
N GLU A 1013 -10.00 28.60 6.52
CA GLU A 1013 -9.45 28.50 5.16
C GLU A 1013 -10.15 27.40 4.37
N LEU A 1014 -10.55 27.73 3.14
CA LEU A 1014 -10.91 26.74 2.14
C LEU A 1014 -9.64 26.25 1.45
N ARG A 1015 -9.37 24.94 1.53
CA ARG A 1015 -8.21 24.32 0.91
C ARG A 1015 -8.63 23.39 -0.22
N LEU A 1016 -7.93 23.48 -1.36
CA LEU A 1016 -8.08 22.56 -2.48
C LEU A 1016 -6.72 21.98 -2.86
N HIS A 1017 -6.69 20.70 -3.22
CA HIS A 1017 -5.50 19.96 -3.62
C HIS A 1017 -5.85 18.89 -4.67
N CYS A 1018 -5.16 18.94 -5.81
CA CYS A 1018 -5.27 17.92 -6.86
C CYS A 1018 -4.59 16.63 -6.42
N PRO A 1019 -5.23 15.47 -6.66
CA PRO A 1019 -4.83 14.20 -6.04
C PRO A 1019 -3.57 13.57 -6.65
N SER A 1020 -3.28 13.84 -7.93
CA SER A 1020 -2.13 13.22 -8.61
C SER A 1020 -0.93 14.16 -8.65
N SER A 1021 0.28 13.58 -8.55
CA SER A 1021 1.53 14.33 -8.69
C SER A 1021 1.63 14.93 -10.10
N GLY A 1022 1.87 16.24 -10.18
CA GLY A 1022 1.98 16.98 -11.43
C GLY A 1022 0.65 17.55 -11.96
N GLN A 1023 -0.49 17.17 -11.41
CA GLN A 1023 -1.76 17.83 -11.72
C GLN A 1023 -1.83 19.22 -11.09
N VAL A 1024 -2.49 20.14 -11.80
CA VAL A 1024 -2.81 21.47 -11.28
C VAL A 1024 -4.30 21.74 -11.38
N ILE A 1025 -4.80 22.63 -10.52
CA ILE A 1025 -6.17 23.12 -10.62
C ILE A 1025 -6.27 23.90 -11.94
N SER A 1026 -7.03 23.35 -12.88
CA SER A 1026 -7.13 23.83 -14.26
C SER A 1026 -8.24 24.84 -14.44
N SER A 1027 -9.33 24.68 -13.68
CA SER A 1027 -10.50 25.57 -13.74
C SER A 1027 -11.28 25.57 -12.43
N ILE A 1028 -11.95 26.69 -12.17
CA ILE A 1028 -12.97 26.83 -11.13
C ILE A 1028 -14.33 26.83 -11.82
N LYS A 1029 -15.14 25.81 -11.57
CA LYS A 1029 -16.48 25.63 -12.16
C LYS A 1029 -17.54 26.44 -11.45
N PHE A 1030 -17.39 26.57 -10.14
CA PHE A 1030 -18.32 27.30 -9.28
C PHE A 1030 -17.56 27.92 -8.10
N ALA A 1031 -17.94 29.13 -7.71
CA ALA A 1031 -17.48 29.75 -6.48
C ALA A 1031 -18.55 30.73 -5.99
N SER A 1032 -18.98 30.58 -4.75
CA SER A 1032 -19.95 31.48 -4.13
C SER A 1032 -19.58 31.74 -2.68
N PHE A 1033 -19.46 33.02 -2.32
CA PHE A 1033 -19.32 33.48 -0.94
C PHE A 1033 -20.63 34.16 -0.50
N GLY A 1034 -21.29 33.63 0.51
CA GLY A 1034 -22.62 34.05 0.96
C GLY A 1034 -23.39 32.88 1.56
N THR A 1035 -24.59 32.58 1.05
CA THR A 1035 -25.44 31.45 1.50
C THR A 1035 -25.59 30.34 0.45
N PRO A 1036 -24.51 29.78 -0.12
CA PRO A 1036 -24.62 28.72 -1.12
C PRO A 1036 -25.30 27.47 -0.55
N THR A 1037 -25.99 26.74 -1.43
CA THR A 1037 -26.67 25.48 -1.06
C THR A 1037 -26.27 24.35 -2.00
N GLY A 1038 -26.60 23.11 -1.64
CA GLY A 1038 -26.30 21.92 -2.45
C GLY A 1038 -25.07 21.15 -1.91
N LYS A 1039 -24.60 20.21 -2.72
CA LYS A 1039 -23.45 19.34 -2.45
C LYS A 1039 -22.48 19.41 -3.62
N CYS A 1040 -21.29 18.81 -3.46
CA CYS A 1040 -20.29 18.74 -4.52
C CYS A 1040 -20.87 18.23 -5.85
N GLY A 1041 -20.72 19.04 -6.91
CA GLY A 1041 -21.24 18.77 -8.26
C GLY A 1041 -22.67 19.29 -8.48
N SER A 1042 -23.31 19.86 -7.46
CA SER A 1042 -24.65 20.44 -7.52
C SER A 1042 -24.77 21.69 -6.65
N PHE A 1043 -23.67 22.42 -6.41
CA PHE A 1043 -23.77 23.68 -5.67
C PHE A 1043 -24.57 24.71 -6.46
N SER A 1044 -25.34 25.50 -5.74
CA SER A 1044 -26.12 26.60 -6.28
C SER A 1044 -25.89 27.87 -5.46
N HIS A 1045 -25.98 29.00 -6.14
CA HIS A 1045 -25.90 30.29 -5.48
C HIS A 1045 -27.12 30.47 -4.57
N GLY A 1046 -26.90 30.95 -3.35
CA GLY A 1046 -27.98 31.36 -2.46
C GLY A 1046 -28.60 32.70 -2.86
N HIS A 1047 -29.61 33.10 -2.09
CA HIS A 1047 -30.24 34.42 -2.20
C HIS A 1047 -29.28 35.58 -1.91
N CYS A 1048 -28.19 35.30 -1.19
CA CYS A 1048 -27.18 36.27 -0.83
C CYS A 1048 -25.79 35.81 -1.25
N LYS A 1049 -25.07 36.65 -2.00
CA LYS A 1049 -23.73 36.34 -2.54
C LYS A 1049 -22.90 37.57 -2.87
N THR A 1050 -21.57 37.42 -2.90
CA THR A 1050 -20.67 38.40 -3.52
C THR A 1050 -20.45 38.11 -5.01
N ASN A 1051 -20.16 39.16 -5.78
CA ASN A 1051 -19.83 39.03 -7.21
C ASN A 1051 -18.33 38.78 -7.47
N THR A 1052 -17.49 38.87 -6.42
CA THR A 1052 -16.01 38.77 -6.49
C THR A 1052 -15.48 37.38 -6.14
N ALA A 1053 -16.32 36.48 -5.59
CA ALA A 1053 -15.88 35.16 -5.11
C ALA A 1053 -15.15 34.35 -6.20
N MET A 1054 -15.69 34.34 -7.42
CA MET A 1054 -15.12 33.61 -8.56
C MET A 1054 -13.72 34.11 -8.93
N SER A 1055 -13.54 35.42 -9.10
CA SER A 1055 -12.25 35.98 -9.52
C SER A 1055 -11.16 35.79 -8.47
N ILE A 1056 -11.49 35.97 -7.19
CA ILE A 1056 -10.55 35.77 -6.08
C ILE A 1056 -10.07 34.31 -6.02
N VAL A 1057 -11.00 33.35 -6.13
CA VAL A 1057 -10.67 31.93 -6.07
C VAL A 1057 -9.87 31.50 -7.31
N GLN A 1058 -10.25 31.97 -8.50
CA GLN A 1058 -9.51 31.70 -9.74
C GLN A 1058 -8.05 32.18 -9.64
N GLN A 1059 -7.84 33.41 -9.17
CA GLN A 1059 -6.51 33.98 -8.99
C GLN A 1059 -5.66 33.21 -7.97
N ALA A 1060 -6.29 32.69 -6.91
CA ALA A 1060 -5.61 31.96 -5.86
C ALA A 1060 -5.25 30.52 -6.27
N CYS A 1061 -6.06 29.87 -7.12
CA CYS A 1061 -6.03 28.42 -7.32
C CYS A 1061 -5.54 27.96 -8.69
N ILE A 1062 -5.90 28.64 -9.78
CA ILE A 1062 -5.59 28.15 -11.14
C ILE A 1062 -4.07 28.06 -11.36
N GLY A 1063 -3.62 26.94 -11.94
CA GLY A 1063 -2.21 26.67 -12.24
C GLY A 1063 -1.41 26.16 -11.04
N ARG A 1064 -2.04 25.92 -9.88
CA ARG A 1064 -1.40 25.38 -8.69
C ARG A 1064 -1.91 23.98 -8.37
N GLN A 1065 -1.05 23.10 -7.87
CA GLN A 1065 -1.45 21.77 -7.39
C GLN A 1065 -2.31 21.87 -6.11
N SER A 1066 -2.05 22.87 -5.28
CA SER A 1066 -2.86 23.21 -4.11
C SER A 1066 -3.03 24.71 -3.95
N CYS A 1067 -4.16 25.11 -3.38
CA CYS A 1067 -4.40 26.48 -2.95
C CYS A 1067 -5.12 26.52 -1.60
N SER A 1068 -4.96 27.65 -0.91
CA SER A 1068 -5.71 27.99 0.30
C SER A 1068 -6.34 29.38 0.13
N VAL A 1069 -7.61 29.50 0.48
CA VAL A 1069 -8.38 30.74 0.39
C VAL A 1069 -9.02 31.00 1.74
N GLU A 1070 -8.48 31.99 2.45
CA GLU A 1070 -9.10 32.54 3.66
C GLU A 1070 -10.58 32.88 3.44
N VAL A 1071 -11.45 32.50 4.38
CA VAL A 1071 -12.90 32.67 4.36
C VAL A 1071 -13.26 33.78 5.36
N SER A 1072 -13.27 35.02 4.89
CA SER A 1072 -13.55 36.21 5.72
C SER A 1072 -14.30 37.30 4.96
N ARG A 1073 -15.08 38.09 5.71
CA ARG A 1073 -15.78 39.28 5.18
C ARG A 1073 -14.81 40.34 4.68
N ASP A 1074 -13.63 40.47 5.30
CA ASP A 1074 -12.59 41.41 4.87
C ASP A 1074 -12.07 41.09 3.46
N LYS A 1075 -11.99 39.81 3.10
CA LYS A 1075 -11.46 39.37 1.81
C LYS A 1075 -12.47 39.43 0.67
N PHE A 1076 -13.72 39.07 0.93
CA PHE A 1076 -14.75 38.95 -0.11
C PHE A 1076 -15.79 40.07 -0.10
N GLY A 1077 -15.82 40.89 0.96
CA GLY A 1077 -16.94 41.78 1.29
C GLY A 1077 -18.02 41.07 2.11
N ASP A 1078 -18.96 41.85 2.64
CA ASP A 1078 -20.12 41.34 3.38
C ASP A 1078 -21.39 41.42 2.52
N PRO A 1079 -21.84 40.28 1.93
CA PRO A 1079 -23.07 40.27 1.15
C PRO A 1079 -24.33 40.19 2.02
N CYS A 1080 -24.24 39.70 3.27
CA CYS A 1080 -25.39 39.31 4.09
C CYS A 1080 -25.24 39.81 5.54
N GLU A 1081 -25.99 40.87 5.89
CA GLU A 1081 -26.05 41.33 7.29
C GLU A 1081 -26.66 40.25 8.20
N GLN A 1082 -26.04 40.02 9.36
CA GLN A 1082 -26.51 39.13 10.42
C GLN A 1082 -26.74 37.64 10.03
N THR A 1083 -26.26 37.21 8.87
CA THR A 1083 -26.37 35.82 8.41
C THR A 1083 -25.00 35.18 8.37
N THR A 1084 -24.87 33.94 8.86
CA THR A 1084 -23.64 33.17 8.73
C THR A 1084 -23.34 32.90 7.25
N ILE A 1085 -22.17 33.32 6.78
CA ILE A 1085 -21.77 33.14 5.39
C ILE A 1085 -20.71 32.05 5.24
N SER A 1086 -20.61 31.52 4.02
CA SER A 1086 -19.69 30.46 3.65
C SER A 1086 -19.19 30.60 2.23
N LEU A 1087 -17.99 30.07 1.99
CA LEU A 1087 -17.38 29.91 0.69
C LEU A 1087 -17.60 28.48 0.22
N ALA A 1088 -18.31 28.29 -0.89
CA ALA A 1088 -18.41 27.02 -1.60
C ALA A 1088 -17.71 27.11 -2.95
N VAL A 1089 -16.86 26.15 -3.26
CA VAL A 1089 -16.06 26.11 -4.50
C VAL A 1089 -16.13 24.72 -5.13
N GLU A 1090 -16.25 24.68 -6.47
CA GLU A 1090 -16.01 23.49 -7.30
C GLU A 1090 -14.89 23.79 -8.29
N ALA A 1091 -13.92 22.88 -8.37
CA ALA A 1091 -12.74 23.01 -9.21
C ALA A 1091 -12.43 21.70 -9.93
N SER A 1092 -11.71 21.78 -11.05
CA SER A 1092 -11.19 20.61 -11.76
C SER A 1092 -9.66 20.63 -11.84
N CYS A 1093 -9.09 19.45 -11.93
CA CYS A 1093 -7.65 19.22 -12.10
C CYS A 1093 -7.35 18.79 -13.54
N SER A 1094 -6.17 19.12 -14.05
CA SER A 1094 -5.62 18.59 -15.30
C SER A 1094 -4.16 18.22 -15.15
#